data_AF-A0A0B6ZRB2-F1
#
_entry.id   AF-A0A0B6ZRB2-F1
#
_cell.length_a   1.000
_cell.length_b   1.000
_cell.length_c   1.000
_cell.angle_alpha   90.00
_cell.angle_beta   90.00
_cell.angle_gamma   90.00
#
_symmetry.space_group_name_H-M   'P 1'
#
loop_
_entity.id
_entity.type
_entity.pdbx_description
1 polymer ?
#
loop_
_entity_poly.entity_id
_entity_poly.type
_entity_poly.pdbx_seq_one_letter_code
_entity_poly.pdbx_strand_id
1 'polypeptide(L)'
;MTILRLLHASSRLKARAVSSTLVSHRSKYEYVVSQRTASSDSKKPVKAHLILQNGVHMTGISFGKPISTSGEIVFNTGLVGYPEALTDPSYRGQILTLTYPIIGNYGVPNTTEKDEYGLLTNVESDKIQVSGLLVQDYCHKPSHWNSVKTLSEWLHEDGIPALYGIDTRMITKIVRDQGTVLGKIEFEDSPIDFHDPNLRNLIEEVSTKEVKYYGKGNRIKVVALDCGIKENMIRHLVRQGAEVKVVPWNYDFSEEPYDGLFISNGPGDPALATDIIANLRKVILNRSEPVFGICMGNQLTALAAGGSSYKLPLGNRGHNQPVVNLLSGEAFITSQNHGYAVDSETLPPDWEVVFINANDKSNEGIMHKTKPIFTAQFHPEAWGGPTDTQFLFDYFMELINTKKTSLSQIIHPKKQDYKMTDVSKVLVLGSGGLSIGQAGEFDYSGSQAIKALKEENITVVLMNPNIASVQTNAEGEKQADTVYFLPIHPDFIKQVIDKERPDGILLSMGGQIALNCGLELEKQGVLKDYGIQVLGTQIPSVEATEDRQIFADRLKEINEKLAPSIAVHNTKDAVDAAVKIGYPVMLRAAFALGGLGSGVAKDEKELRNISDRAFAMTTQLLVEQSLLGWKEVEYEVVRDAYNNCITVCNMENLDPLGIHTGDSIVVAPSQTLSNREYHMLRETALKVVRHFGIVGECNIQYALHPESLEYCIIEINARLSRSSALASKATGYPLAFVAAKLALGMDLPGLVNSTTQMTSACFEPSLDYIVTKIPRWDLDRFQHTSRDIGSSMKSVGEVMAIGRTFEESLQKALRMTHPSVLGFSATLPAGKDYPENFNIDDNLRVPNNIRIHTIAKAFHAGYTVDDIYKLTKIDEWFLHKLKGLCAVETLLKTTSRDDNEAVLRMAKETGFSDRHIAKMWDLSEMDIRKMRHHLGIRPWVKQIDTMAAEYPARTNYLYYTYNGLEHDVDFDSHGVMVLGCGPYHIGSSVEFDWCAVSC
;
A
#
# COMPACT_ATOMS: atom_id res chain seq x y z
N MET A 1 38.48 18.58 -16.19
CA MET A 1 39.15 17.96 -15.02
C MET A 1 39.28 18.86 -13.79
N THR A 2 39.09 20.19 -13.87
CA THR A 2 39.17 21.10 -12.70
C THR A 2 37.80 21.37 -12.03
N ILE A 3 36.68 21.08 -12.72
CA ILE A 3 35.32 21.23 -12.19
C ILE A 3 34.86 20.01 -11.37
N LEU A 4 35.37 18.80 -11.66
CA LEU A 4 35.09 17.59 -10.85
C LEU A 4 35.74 17.62 -9.45
N ARG A 5 36.82 18.38 -9.26
CA ARG A 5 37.49 18.48 -7.94
C ARG A 5 36.76 19.42 -6.97
N LEU A 6 35.95 20.36 -7.46
CA LEU A 6 35.16 21.27 -6.63
C LEU A 6 33.88 20.59 -6.10
N LEU A 7 33.32 19.61 -6.84
CA LEU A 7 32.19 18.80 -6.38
C LEU A 7 32.60 17.78 -5.29
N HIS A 8 33.82 17.25 -5.34
CA HIS A 8 34.36 16.35 -4.29
C HIS A 8 34.79 17.07 -2.99
N ALA A 9 35.03 18.38 -3.03
CA ALA A 9 35.39 19.15 -1.84
C ALA A 9 34.17 19.53 -0.99
N SER A 10 33.00 19.70 -1.60
CA SER A 10 31.72 20.00 -0.93
C SER A 10 31.20 18.82 -0.09
N SER A 11 31.36 17.57 -0.58
CA SER A 11 30.90 16.37 0.13
C SER A 11 31.71 16.04 1.38
N ARG A 12 33.00 16.37 1.41
CA ARG A 12 33.87 16.15 2.59
C ARG A 12 33.65 17.16 3.73
N LEU A 13 33.04 18.31 3.45
CA LEU A 13 32.77 19.35 4.46
C LEU A 13 31.42 19.15 5.17
N LYS A 14 30.45 18.44 4.57
CA LYS A 14 29.18 18.05 5.26
C LYS A 14 29.34 16.85 6.21
N ALA A 15 30.35 16.00 6.02
CA ALA A 15 30.56 14.81 6.85
C ALA A 15 31.22 15.08 8.24
N ARG A 16 31.71 16.30 8.49
CA ARG A 16 32.54 16.60 9.68
C ARG A 16 31.82 17.28 10.85
N ALA A 17 30.51 17.49 10.78
CA ALA A 17 29.74 18.18 11.83
C ALA A 17 28.72 17.30 12.60
N VAL A 18 28.66 15.99 12.35
CA VAL A 18 27.73 15.06 13.05
C VAL A 18 28.45 14.18 14.08
N SER A 19 29.78 14.31 14.21
CA SER A 19 30.60 13.52 15.12
C SER A 19 30.95 14.30 16.38
N SER A 20 30.03 14.36 17.35
CA SER A 20 30.31 14.36 18.80
C SER A 20 29.13 14.93 19.60
N THR A 21 28.25 14.07 20.12
CA THR A 21 27.66 14.13 21.48
C THR A 21 26.50 13.15 21.57
N LEU A 22 26.79 11.89 21.92
CA LEU A 22 25.81 10.94 22.46
C LEU A 22 26.58 9.96 23.37
N VAL A 23 27.05 10.46 24.51
CA VAL A 23 27.66 9.62 25.55
C VAL A 23 26.94 9.88 26.87
N SER A 24 26.50 8.77 27.48
CA SER A 24 26.09 8.54 28.87
C SER A 24 24.69 8.96 29.36
N HIS A 25 23.62 8.17 29.11
CA HIS A 25 22.49 8.02 30.06
C HIS A 25 21.92 6.59 29.98
N ARG A 26 22.24 5.74 30.97
CA ARG A 26 22.51 4.28 30.84
C ARG A 26 21.52 3.34 31.57
N SER A 27 20.30 3.77 31.91
CA SER A 27 19.34 2.88 32.61
C SER A 27 17.84 3.15 32.44
N LYS A 28 17.40 4.38 32.10
CA LYS A 28 15.96 4.72 32.05
C LYS A 28 15.30 4.45 30.70
N TYR A 29 16.00 4.67 29.58
CA TYR A 29 15.53 4.27 28.22
C TYR A 29 15.25 2.76 28.14
N GLU A 30 16.01 1.98 28.91
CA GLU A 30 15.92 0.52 29.05
C GLU A 30 14.59 0.07 29.67
N TYR A 31 14.12 0.80 30.68
CA TYR A 31 12.81 0.61 31.31
C TYR A 31 11.65 0.97 30.37
N VAL A 32 11.86 1.93 29.46
CA VAL A 32 10.80 2.37 28.55
C VAL A 32 10.64 1.44 27.35
N VAL A 33 11.74 0.90 26.83
CA VAL A 33 11.70 -0.19 25.85
C VAL A 33 11.03 -1.44 26.46
N SER A 34 11.33 -1.78 27.72
CA SER A 34 10.63 -2.88 28.42
C SER A 34 9.16 -2.59 28.75
N GLN A 35 8.74 -1.32 28.76
CA GLN A 35 7.34 -0.93 28.97
C GLN A 35 6.55 -0.89 27.64
N ARG A 36 7.18 -0.52 26.51
CA ARG A 36 6.63 -0.73 25.15
C ARG A 36 6.32 -2.21 24.89
N THR A 37 7.09 -3.12 25.48
CA THR A 37 6.97 -4.57 25.25
C THR A 37 5.94 -5.28 26.13
N ALA A 38 5.37 -4.63 27.17
CA ALA A 38 4.54 -5.30 28.19
C ALA A 38 5.11 -6.68 28.62
N SER A 39 6.43 -6.80 28.64
CA SER A 39 7.15 -8.03 28.94
C SER A 39 7.72 -7.95 30.36
N SER A 40 7.56 -9.02 31.12
CA SER A 40 8.18 -9.19 32.44
C SER A 40 9.70 -9.38 32.37
N ASP A 41 10.29 -9.49 31.18
CA ASP A 41 11.73 -9.71 31.02
C ASP A 41 12.54 -8.42 31.20
N SER A 42 13.10 -8.30 32.40
CA SER A 42 14.01 -7.27 32.92
C SER A 42 15.37 -7.12 32.22
N LYS A 43 15.55 -7.64 30.99
CA LYS A 43 16.85 -7.55 30.30
C LYS A 43 17.04 -6.20 29.61
N LYS A 44 18.21 -5.61 29.81
CA LYS A 44 18.61 -4.34 29.18
C LYS A 44 18.60 -4.47 27.65
N PRO A 45 18.07 -3.47 26.91
CA PRO A 45 18.16 -3.47 25.45
C PRO A 45 19.62 -3.42 25.03
N VAL A 46 20.03 -4.37 24.21
CA VAL A 46 21.38 -4.46 23.67
C VAL A 46 21.48 -3.48 22.49
N LYS A 47 22.48 -2.62 22.48
CA LYS A 47 22.75 -1.70 21.36
C LYS A 47 23.78 -2.30 20.42
N ALA A 48 23.66 -1.94 19.14
CA ALA A 48 24.70 -2.20 18.15
C ALA A 48 24.76 -1.04 17.15
N HIS A 49 25.79 -1.07 16.32
CA HIS A 49 26.08 -0.01 15.37
C HIS A 49 25.97 -0.52 13.94
N LEU A 50 25.19 0.17 13.11
CA LEU A 50 25.29 0.04 11.67
C LEU A 50 26.40 0.96 11.18
N ILE A 51 27.42 0.37 10.58
CA ILE A 51 28.58 1.08 10.02
C ILE A 51 28.62 0.82 8.53
N LEU A 52 28.57 1.88 7.73
CA LEU A 52 28.69 1.81 6.27
C LEU A 52 30.14 2.09 5.84
N GLN A 53 30.56 1.48 4.74
CA GLN A 53 31.92 1.65 4.20
C GLN A 53 32.26 3.12 3.87
N ASN A 54 31.25 3.94 3.58
CA ASN A 54 31.39 5.38 3.33
C ASN A 54 31.58 6.23 4.60
N GLY A 55 31.59 5.61 5.79
CA GLY A 55 31.81 6.25 7.08
C GLY A 55 30.54 6.69 7.81
N VAL A 56 29.35 6.48 7.24
CA VAL A 56 28.08 6.70 7.95
C VAL A 56 27.94 5.70 9.09
N HIS A 57 27.49 6.19 10.24
CA HIS A 57 27.38 5.43 11.47
C HIS A 57 26.04 5.72 12.15
N MET A 58 25.26 4.67 12.42
CA MET A 58 23.96 4.77 13.09
C MET A 58 23.90 3.78 14.26
N THR A 59 23.33 4.21 15.38
CA THR A 59 23.11 3.32 16.54
C THR A 59 21.67 2.82 16.52
N GLY A 60 21.51 1.50 16.58
CA GLY A 60 20.22 0.84 16.70
C GLY A 60 20.12 0.01 17.97
N ILE A 61 18.94 -0.56 18.19
CA ILE A 61 18.66 -1.49 19.27
C ILE A 61 18.47 -2.88 18.68
N SER A 62 19.20 -3.85 19.23
CA SER A 62 19.12 -5.24 18.81
C SER A 62 17.76 -5.83 19.17
N PHE A 63 17.12 -6.45 18.18
CA PHE A 63 15.98 -7.34 18.37
C PHE A 63 16.18 -8.71 17.69
N GLY A 64 17.30 -8.88 16.96
CA GLY A 64 17.79 -10.18 16.52
C GLY A 64 18.88 -10.72 17.44
N LYS A 65 19.55 -11.78 16.98
CA LYS A 65 20.70 -12.40 17.67
C LYS A 65 21.81 -11.36 17.88
N PRO A 66 22.37 -11.22 19.10
CA PRO A 66 23.43 -10.25 19.37
C PRO A 66 24.80 -10.74 18.87
N ILE A 67 24.96 -10.84 17.55
CA ILE A 67 26.20 -11.20 16.86
C ILE A 67 26.49 -10.17 15.76
N SER A 68 27.76 -9.87 15.51
CA SER A 68 28.12 -8.97 14.41
C SER A 68 28.05 -9.67 13.05
N THR A 69 27.76 -8.91 11.99
CA THR A 69 27.69 -9.39 10.61
C THR A 69 28.15 -8.31 9.65
N SER A 70 28.62 -8.70 8.46
CA SER A 70 28.97 -7.79 7.37
C SER A 70 28.35 -8.31 6.06
N GLY A 71 27.97 -7.40 5.19
CA GLY A 71 27.46 -7.72 3.86
C GLY A 71 27.20 -6.49 3.00
N GLU A 72 26.60 -6.70 1.84
CA GLU A 72 26.07 -5.62 1.01
C GLU A 72 24.76 -5.10 1.63
N ILE A 73 24.63 -3.78 1.80
CA ILE A 73 23.38 -3.15 2.21
C ILE A 73 22.47 -3.05 0.99
N VAL A 74 21.27 -3.62 1.14
CA VAL A 74 20.20 -3.51 0.15
C VAL A 74 18.93 -3.00 0.82
N PHE A 75 17.98 -2.52 0.03
CA PHE A 75 16.64 -2.19 0.51
C PHE A 75 15.58 -2.88 -0.35
N ASN A 76 14.38 -3.05 0.21
CA ASN A 76 13.21 -3.53 -0.52
C ASN A 76 12.00 -2.63 -0.23
N THR A 77 11.26 -2.26 -1.28
CA THR A 77 10.09 -1.35 -1.23
C THR A 77 8.77 -2.05 -0.91
N GLY A 78 8.76 -3.37 -0.69
CA GLY A 78 7.58 -4.13 -0.28
C GLY A 78 7.04 -3.69 1.09
N LEU A 79 5.72 -3.48 1.16
CA LEU A 79 5.02 -3.02 2.37
C LEU A 79 4.64 -4.16 3.32
N VAL A 80 4.45 -5.36 2.76
CA VAL A 80 4.11 -6.61 3.45
C VAL A 80 5.06 -7.71 3.00
N GLY A 81 4.98 -8.88 3.63
CA GLY A 81 5.73 -10.06 3.21
C GLY A 81 7.14 -10.16 3.78
N TYR A 82 7.41 -9.61 4.97
CA TYR A 82 8.72 -9.77 5.59
C TYR A 82 9.12 -11.24 5.86
N PRO A 83 8.22 -12.19 6.21
CA PRO A 83 8.63 -13.60 6.35
C PRO A 83 9.11 -14.22 5.03
N GLU A 84 8.38 -13.95 3.94
CA GLU A 84 8.72 -14.40 2.60
C GLU A 84 10.03 -13.75 2.12
N ALA A 85 10.17 -12.43 2.29
CA ALA A 85 11.39 -11.71 1.92
C ALA A 85 12.62 -12.20 2.70
N LEU A 86 12.50 -12.44 4.01
CA LEU A 86 13.63 -12.93 4.81
C LEU A 86 14.10 -14.33 4.41
N THR A 87 13.23 -15.12 3.78
CA THR A 87 13.52 -16.50 3.35
C THR A 87 13.77 -16.61 1.85
N ASP A 88 13.84 -15.50 1.12
CA ASP A 88 14.26 -15.46 -0.28
C ASP A 88 15.79 -15.69 -0.40
N PRO A 89 16.25 -16.78 -1.06
CA PRO A 89 17.67 -17.08 -1.23
C PRO A 89 18.47 -15.99 -1.95
N SER A 90 17.81 -15.12 -2.70
CA SER A 90 18.45 -14.02 -3.44
C SER A 90 19.09 -12.97 -2.51
N TYR A 91 18.71 -12.93 -1.22
CA TYR A 91 19.32 -12.07 -0.19
C TYR A 91 20.57 -12.65 0.49
N ARG A 92 21.04 -13.83 0.08
CA ARG A 92 22.23 -14.45 0.69
C ARG A 92 23.41 -13.47 0.72
N GLY A 93 23.99 -13.28 1.90
CA GLY A 93 25.15 -12.38 2.10
C GLY A 93 24.81 -10.89 2.22
N GLN A 94 23.54 -10.51 2.14
CA GLN A 94 23.09 -9.11 2.16
C GLN A 94 22.48 -8.73 3.52
N ILE A 95 22.62 -7.48 3.92
CA ILE A 95 21.90 -6.89 5.07
C ILE A 95 20.70 -6.14 4.50
N LEU A 96 19.50 -6.62 4.81
CA LEU A 96 18.25 -6.12 4.25
C LEU A 96 17.71 -4.93 5.05
N THR A 97 17.43 -3.84 4.37
CA THR A 97 16.70 -2.68 4.90
C THR A 97 15.26 -2.74 4.41
N LEU A 98 14.30 -2.93 5.32
CA LEU A 98 12.89 -2.81 4.97
C LEU A 98 12.49 -1.33 5.00
N THR A 99 11.99 -0.83 3.88
CA THR A 99 11.63 0.59 3.73
C THR A 99 10.40 0.95 4.57
N TYR A 100 9.40 0.05 4.61
CA TYR A 100 8.22 0.23 5.44
C TYR A 100 8.63 0.31 6.92
N PRO A 101 8.24 1.36 7.66
CA PRO A 101 8.86 1.65 8.94
C PRO A 101 8.38 0.78 10.10
N ILE A 102 7.25 0.06 9.98
CA ILE A 102 6.64 -0.68 11.10
C ILE A 102 6.67 -2.17 10.76
N ILE A 103 7.59 -2.92 11.37
CA ILE A 103 7.86 -4.33 11.02
C ILE A 103 7.57 -5.27 12.19
N GLY A 104 7.02 -6.45 11.90
CA GLY A 104 6.65 -7.47 12.89
C GLY A 104 5.22 -7.35 13.42
N ASN A 105 4.38 -6.54 12.77
CA ASN A 105 2.98 -6.26 13.11
C ASN A 105 2.07 -7.50 13.09
N TYR A 106 2.25 -8.41 12.14
CA TYR A 106 1.46 -9.65 12.04
C TYR A 106 2.25 -10.91 12.46
N GLY A 107 3.38 -10.73 13.15
CA GLY A 107 4.17 -11.83 13.72
C GLY A 107 4.80 -12.74 12.67
N VAL A 108 5.10 -13.98 13.05
CA VAL A 108 5.67 -14.98 12.14
C VAL A 108 4.75 -16.21 12.14
N PRO A 109 4.30 -16.65 10.95
CA PRO A 109 3.49 -17.86 10.84
C PRO A 109 4.30 -19.11 11.14
N ASN A 110 3.67 -20.29 11.14
CA ASN A 110 4.41 -21.54 11.29
C ASN A 110 5.36 -21.75 10.09
N THR A 111 6.66 -21.52 10.31
CA THR A 111 7.72 -21.63 9.30
C THR A 111 8.13 -23.06 8.97
N THR A 112 7.58 -24.05 9.67
CA THR A 112 7.86 -25.48 9.47
C THR A 112 6.68 -26.25 8.89
N GLU A 113 5.53 -25.60 8.76
CA GLU A 113 4.33 -26.18 8.16
C GLU A 113 4.59 -26.51 6.70
N LYS A 114 4.19 -27.71 6.28
CA LYS A 114 4.34 -28.20 4.91
C LYS A 114 2.99 -28.47 4.27
N ASP A 115 2.89 -28.20 2.98
CA ASP A 115 1.77 -28.54 2.13
C ASP A 115 1.76 -30.02 1.71
N GLU A 116 0.78 -30.39 0.89
CA GLU A 116 0.61 -31.75 0.36
C GLU A 116 1.79 -32.25 -0.48
N TYR A 117 2.66 -31.36 -0.95
CA TYR A 117 3.86 -31.69 -1.73
C TYR A 117 5.12 -31.78 -0.87
N GLY A 118 5.00 -31.54 0.44
CA GLY A 118 6.13 -31.52 1.37
C GLY A 118 6.97 -30.23 1.30
N LEU A 119 6.41 -29.18 0.68
CA LEU A 119 6.98 -27.83 0.59
C LEU A 119 6.46 -26.96 1.73
N LEU A 120 7.29 -26.07 2.25
CA LEU A 120 6.98 -25.09 3.28
C LEU A 120 5.88 -24.15 2.81
N THR A 121 4.83 -24.02 3.61
CA THR A 121 3.62 -23.28 3.23
C THR A 121 3.79 -21.77 3.42
N ASN A 122 4.53 -21.32 4.43
CA ASN A 122 4.51 -19.92 4.88
C ASN A 122 5.84 -19.16 4.68
N VAL A 123 6.83 -19.80 4.07
CA VAL A 123 8.18 -19.26 3.81
C VAL A 123 8.69 -19.82 2.49
N GLU A 124 9.66 -19.14 1.88
CA GLU A 124 10.15 -19.47 0.53
C GLU A 124 11.41 -20.34 0.52
N SER A 125 12.04 -20.56 1.68
CA SER A 125 13.10 -21.55 1.88
C SER A 125 13.18 -21.98 3.36
N ASP A 126 14.04 -22.95 3.66
CA ASP A 126 14.14 -23.63 4.95
C ASP A 126 14.81 -22.84 6.08
N LYS A 127 15.29 -21.62 5.80
CA LYS A 127 15.98 -20.74 6.75
C LYS A 127 15.89 -19.28 6.33
N ILE A 128 16.14 -18.38 7.27
CA ILE A 128 16.39 -16.97 6.93
C ILE A 128 17.70 -16.84 6.12
N GLN A 129 17.64 -16.10 5.02
CA GLN A 129 18.71 -15.96 4.03
C GLN A 129 19.50 -14.66 4.16
N VAL A 130 18.86 -13.60 4.69
CA VAL A 130 19.54 -12.32 4.97
C VAL A 130 20.64 -12.52 6.01
N SER A 131 21.73 -11.77 5.87
CA SER A 131 22.83 -11.76 6.85
C SER A 131 22.54 -10.88 8.05
N GLY A 132 21.62 -9.93 7.90
CA GLY A 132 21.09 -9.08 8.97
C GLY A 132 19.89 -8.27 8.49
N LEU A 133 19.13 -7.70 9.44
CA LEU A 133 17.91 -6.94 9.16
C LEU A 133 17.95 -5.55 9.80
N LEU A 134 17.55 -4.53 9.03
CA LEU A 134 17.45 -3.14 9.47
C LEU A 134 16.02 -2.65 9.29
N VAL A 135 15.43 -2.14 10.37
CA VAL A 135 14.07 -1.58 10.39
C VAL A 135 14.04 -0.28 11.18
N GLN A 136 12.98 0.51 11.02
CA GLN A 136 12.81 1.71 11.83
C GLN A 136 12.13 1.42 13.17
N ASP A 137 10.92 0.89 13.18
CA ASP A 137 10.18 0.49 14.38
C ASP A 137 9.91 -1.01 14.33
N TYR A 138 10.17 -1.68 15.45
CA TYR A 138 9.88 -3.10 15.63
C TYR A 138 8.65 -3.29 16.51
N CYS A 139 7.69 -4.08 16.04
CA CYS A 139 6.49 -4.43 16.76
C CYS A 139 6.72 -5.63 17.70
N HIS A 140 6.71 -5.37 19.00
CA HIS A 140 6.90 -6.39 20.04
C HIS A 140 5.67 -7.26 20.31
N LYS A 141 4.47 -6.77 19.99
CA LYS A 141 3.18 -7.43 20.24
C LYS A 141 2.41 -7.53 18.93
N PRO A 142 2.70 -8.54 18.10
CA PRO A 142 1.96 -8.78 16.87
C PRO A 142 0.52 -9.18 17.17
N SER A 143 -0.39 -8.96 16.20
CA SER A 143 -1.71 -9.58 16.20
C SER A 143 -2.03 -10.10 14.80
N HIS A 144 -2.17 -11.42 14.68
CA HIS A 144 -2.58 -12.12 13.48
C HIS A 144 -2.93 -13.56 13.84
N TRP A 145 -4.03 -14.10 13.31
CA TRP A 145 -4.54 -15.44 13.68
C TRP A 145 -3.58 -16.58 13.35
N ASN A 146 -2.75 -16.42 12.31
CA ASN A 146 -1.73 -17.40 11.93
C ASN A 146 -0.36 -17.19 12.63
N SER A 147 -0.20 -16.18 13.48
CA SER A 147 1.10 -15.90 14.13
C SER A 147 1.38 -16.92 15.24
N VAL A 148 2.52 -17.62 15.18
CA VAL A 148 2.94 -18.58 16.22
C VAL A 148 4.09 -18.09 17.08
N LYS A 149 4.83 -17.07 16.60
CA LYS A 149 5.94 -16.44 17.33
C LYS A 149 6.18 -15.01 16.85
N THR A 150 6.96 -14.25 17.60
CA THR A 150 7.40 -12.91 17.21
C THR A 150 8.55 -12.98 16.19
N LEU A 151 8.73 -11.91 15.41
CA LEU A 151 9.89 -11.79 14.52
C LEU A 151 11.23 -11.83 15.28
N SER A 152 11.30 -11.24 16.48
CA SER A 152 12.49 -11.29 17.33
C SER A 152 12.85 -12.73 17.71
N GLU A 153 11.88 -13.55 18.12
CA GLU A 153 12.13 -14.95 18.49
C GLU A 153 12.66 -15.74 17.30
N TRP A 154 12.05 -15.59 16.12
CA TRP A 154 12.50 -16.27 14.90
C TRP A 154 13.93 -15.87 14.50
N LEU A 155 14.26 -14.58 14.53
CA LEU A 155 15.62 -14.10 14.25
C LEU A 155 16.66 -14.64 15.25
N HIS A 156 16.28 -14.84 16.52
CA HIS A 156 17.17 -15.45 17.50
C HIS A 156 17.39 -16.95 17.27
N GLU A 157 16.35 -17.67 16.88
CA GLU A 157 16.40 -19.09 16.53
C GLU A 157 17.34 -19.33 15.33
N ASP A 158 17.21 -18.52 14.27
CA ASP A 158 18.01 -18.62 13.05
C ASP A 158 19.38 -17.91 13.15
N GLY A 159 19.66 -17.26 14.28
CA GLY A 159 20.94 -16.61 14.53
C GLY A 159 21.19 -15.35 13.71
N ILE A 160 20.15 -14.58 13.39
CA ILE A 160 20.21 -13.41 12.52
C ILE A 160 20.25 -12.12 13.36
N PRO A 161 21.27 -11.26 13.19
CA PRO A 161 21.29 -9.95 13.85
C PRO A 161 20.32 -8.98 13.19
N ALA A 162 19.67 -8.16 14.01
CA ALA A 162 18.71 -7.19 13.51
C ALA A 162 18.63 -5.95 14.40
N LEU A 163 18.55 -4.77 13.78
CA LEU A 163 18.46 -3.47 14.46
C LEU A 163 17.18 -2.73 14.10
N TYR A 164 16.51 -2.19 15.14
CA TYR A 164 15.49 -1.16 14.98
C TYR A 164 15.98 0.19 15.51
N GLY A 165 15.26 1.27 15.21
CA GLY A 165 15.67 2.65 15.48
C GLY A 165 16.60 3.23 14.40
N ILE A 166 16.65 2.59 13.23
CA ILE A 166 17.46 3.02 12.09
C ILE A 166 16.59 3.88 11.15
N ASP A 167 17.10 5.02 10.67
CA ASP A 167 16.43 5.80 9.63
C ASP A 167 16.58 5.07 8.28
N THR A 168 15.67 4.14 8.01
CA THR A 168 15.67 3.30 6.81
C THR A 168 15.59 4.12 5.52
N ARG A 169 14.93 5.28 5.53
CA ARG A 169 14.82 6.18 4.38
C ARG A 169 16.17 6.81 4.03
N MET A 170 16.94 7.23 5.05
CA MET A 170 18.30 7.72 4.85
C MET A 170 19.20 6.63 4.26
N ILE A 171 19.09 5.39 4.74
CA ILE A 171 19.82 4.25 4.18
C ILE A 171 19.45 4.00 2.72
N THR A 172 18.15 3.99 2.39
CA THR A 172 17.68 3.83 1.01
C THR A 172 18.27 4.89 0.07
N LYS A 173 18.28 6.17 0.48
CA LYS A 173 18.89 7.26 -0.32
C LYS A 173 20.40 7.03 -0.52
N ILE A 174 21.11 6.60 0.52
CA ILE A 174 22.55 6.31 0.44
C ILE A 174 22.82 5.19 -0.58
N VAL A 175 22.07 4.08 -0.50
CA VAL A 175 22.21 2.95 -1.43
C VAL A 175 21.85 3.38 -2.84
N ARG A 176 20.73 4.09 -3.03
CA ARG A 176 20.34 4.62 -4.35
C ARG A 176 21.42 5.48 -5.00
N ASP A 177 22.02 6.40 -4.24
CA ASP A 177 22.94 7.40 -4.79
C ASP A 177 24.37 6.87 -5.00
N GLN A 178 24.76 5.79 -4.29
CA GLN A 178 26.12 5.23 -4.34
C GLN A 178 26.20 3.85 -5.01
N GLY A 179 25.05 3.20 -5.19
CA GLY A 179 24.89 1.85 -5.70
C GLY A 179 25.31 0.77 -4.72
N THR A 180 26.42 0.08 -4.98
CA THR A 180 26.90 -0.97 -4.07
C THR A 180 27.50 -0.34 -2.81
N VAL A 181 26.86 -0.55 -1.67
CA VAL A 181 27.32 -0.07 -0.36
C VAL A 181 27.54 -1.26 0.56
N LEU A 182 28.77 -1.47 1.03
CA LEU A 182 29.04 -2.45 2.07
C LEU A 182 28.72 -1.86 3.45
N GLY A 183 28.18 -2.71 4.32
CA GLY A 183 27.85 -2.35 5.69
C GLY A 183 28.07 -3.50 6.65
N LYS A 184 28.14 -3.17 7.94
CA LYS A 184 28.20 -4.15 9.03
C LYS A 184 27.33 -3.72 10.20
N ILE A 185 26.69 -4.70 10.83
CA ILE A 185 26.11 -4.55 12.17
C ILE A 185 27.18 -5.01 13.15
N GLU A 186 27.63 -4.10 14.00
CA GLU A 186 28.74 -4.32 14.91
C GLU A 186 28.32 -4.11 16.38
N PHE A 187 28.53 -5.14 17.20
CA PHE A 187 28.39 -5.10 18.65
C PHE A 187 29.74 -4.76 19.29
N GLU A 188 29.73 -4.07 20.44
CA GLU A 188 30.95 -3.57 21.11
C GLU A 188 32.02 -4.66 21.33
N ASP A 189 31.60 -5.89 21.67
CA ASP A 189 32.50 -7.00 21.98
C ASP A 189 32.80 -7.92 20.77
N SER A 190 32.39 -7.55 19.56
CA SER A 190 32.52 -8.38 18.36
C SER A 190 32.84 -7.55 17.11
N PRO A 191 34.05 -6.96 17.00
CA PRO A 191 34.45 -6.22 15.81
C PRO A 191 34.59 -7.14 14.60
N ILE A 192 34.22 -6.65 13.41
CA ILE A 192 34.31 -7.40 12.15
C ILE A 192 34.74 -6.50 10.98
N ASP A 193 35.40 -7.08 9.98
CA ASP A 193 35.78 -6.36 8.74
C ASP A 193 34.61 -6.27 7.74
N PHE A 194 34.73 -5.36 6.77
CA PHE A 194 33.80 -5.32 5.64
C PHE A 194 34.10 -6.47 4.67
N HIS A 195 33.07 -7.23 4.34
CA HIS A 195 33.12 -8.32 3.37
C HIS A 195 32.14 -8.09 2.22
N ASP A 196 32.63 -8.15 0.98
CA ASP A 196 31.77 -8.14 -0.20
C ASP A 196 31.33 -9.57 -0.53
N PRO A 197 30.04 -9.91 -0.37
CA PRO A 197 29.55 -11.26 -0.65
C PRO A 197 29.61 -11.59 -2.15
N ASN A 198 29.59 -10.60 -3.04
CA ASN A 198 29.51 -10.80 -4.50
C ASN A 198 30.80 -11.35 -5.11
N LEU A 199 31.92 -11.36 -4.37
CA LEU A 199 33.18 -11.96 -4.80
C LEU A 199 33.17 -13.49 -4.74
N ARG A 200 32.10 -14.09 -4.20
CA ARG A 200 31.95 -15.54 -3.99
C ARG A 200 30.80 -16.05 -4.85
N ASN A 201 30.85 -17.33 -5.22
CA ASN A 201 29.74 -17.98 -5.90
C ASN A 201 28.60 -18.25 -4.91
N LEU A 202 27.71 -17.29 -4.73
CA LEU A 202 26.62 -17.38 -3.75
C LEU A 202 25.59 -18.46 -4.12
N ILE A 203 25.46 -18.80 -5.40
CA ILE A 203 24.60 -19.88 -5.89
C ILE A 203 24.99 -21.21 -5.22
N GLU A 204 26.30 -21.47 -5.08
CA GLU A 204 26.80 -22.67 -4.43
C GLU A 204 26.35 -22.76 -2.96
N GLU A 205 26.22 -21.63 -2.26
CA GLU A 205 25.85 -21.62 -0.84
C GLU A 205 24.38 -21.94 -0.59
N VAL A 206 23.50 -21.61 -1.54
CA VAL A 206 22.05 -21.75 -1.39
C VAL A 206 21.48 -22.97 -2.11
N SER A 207 22.13 -23.42 -3.18
CA SER A 207 21.71 -24.61 -3.92
C SER A 207 21.65 -25.85 -3.04
N THR A 208 20.63 -26.67 -3.28
CA THR A 208 20.52 -28.04 -2.77
C THR A 208 21.81 -28.82 -3.03
N LYS A 209 22.16 -29.71 -2.09
CA LYS A 209 23.35 -30.58 -2.19
C LYS A 209 23.04 -31.93 -2.81
N GLU A 210 21.76 -32.30 -2.83
CA GLU A 210 21.28 -33.57 -3.32
C GLU A 210 20.09 -33.36 -4.24
N VAL A 211 19.87 -34.32 -5.14
CA VAL A 211 18.70 -34.33 -6.02
C VAL A 211 17.45 -34.61 -5.19
N LYS A 212 16.43 -33.78 -5.35
CA LYS A 212 15.11 -33.94 -4.70
C LYS A 212 14.02 -34.08 -5.74
N TYR A 213 12.95 -34.80 -5.40
CA TYR A 213 11.80 -35.03 -6.29
C TYR A 213 10.51 -34.59 -5.61
N TYR A 214 9.72 -33.79 -6.31
CA TYR A 214 8.40 -33.31 -5.89
C TYR A 214 7.35 -33.69 -6.93
N GLY A 215 6.11 -33.93 -6.50
CA GLY A 215 5.05 -34.38 -7.42
C GLY A 215 5.31 -35.78 -8.01
N LYS A 216 5.93 -36.69 -7.24
CA LYS A 216 6.28 -38.04 -7.72
C LYS A 216 5.10 -38.76 -8.35
N GLY A 217 5.31 -39.32 -9.54
CA GLY A 217 4.27 -40.02 -10.32
C GLY A 217 3.48 -39.13 -11.27
N ASN A 218 3.69 -37.81 -11.25
CA ASN A 218 3.18 -36.92 -12.28
C ASN A 218 3.79 -37.23 -13.65
N ARG A 219 3.03 -36.97 -14.72
CA ARG A 219 3.39 -37.40 -16.09
C ARG A 219 4.55 -36.61 -16.67
N ILE A 220 4.60 -35.31 -16.42
CA ILE A 220 5.53 -34.37 -17.07
C ILE A 220 6.81 -34.29 -16.24
N LYS A 221 7.95 -34.60 -16.82
CA LYS A 221 9.24 -34.56 -16.12
C LYS A 221 9.93 -33.22 -16.32
N VAL A 222 10.06 -32.45 -15.25
CA VAL A 222 10.77 -31.17 -15.29
C VAL A 222 12.04 -31.27 -14.46
N VAL A 223 13.19 -30.94 -15.06
CA VAL A 223 14.43 -30.71 -14.30
C VAL A 223 14.44 -29.25 -13.87
N ALA A 224 14.55 -29.00 -12.57
CA ALA A 224 14.66 -27.66 -12.01
C ALA A 224 16.07 -27.46 -11.46
N LEU A 225 16.85 -26.60 -12.11
CA LEU A 225 18.19 -26.22 -11.64
C LEU A 225 18.06 -25.26 -10.47
N ASP A 226 18.51 -25.69 -9.30
CA ASP A 226 18.46 -24.90 -8.07
C ASP A 226 19.64 -23.94 -8.01
N CYS A 227 19.37 -22.67 -8.33
CA CYS A 227 20.31 -21.57 -8.15
C CYS A 227 20.06 -20.79 -6.82
N GLY A 228 19.19 -21.30 -5.95
CA GLY A 228 18.55 -20.56 -4.87
C GLY A 228 17.02 -20.54 -5.02
N ILE A 229 16.44 -21.70 -5.38
CA ILE A 229 15.03 -21.82 -5.74
C ILE A 229 14.11 -21.46 -4.58
N LYS A 230 13.13 -20.60 -4.87
CA LYS A 230 12.00 -20.34 -4.01
C LYS A 230 10.97 -21.47 -4.10
N GLU A 231 10.49 -21.96 -2.96
CA GLU A 231 9.62 -23.13 -2.92
C GLU A 231 8.30 -22.95 -3.69
N ASN A 232 7.78 -21.71 -3.80
CA ASN A 232 6.56 -21.48 -4.57
C ASN A 232 6.73 -21.76 -6.08
N MET A 233 7.94 -21.67 -6.63
CA MET A 233 8.22 -22.08 -8.02
C MET A 233 7.95 -23.58 -8.23
N ILE A 234 8.39 -24.41 -7.29
CA ILE A 234 8.17 -25.87 -7.33
C ILE A 234 6.68 -26.16 -7.21
N ARG A 235 5.98 -25.44 -6.31
CA ARG A 235 4.54 -25.58 -6.10
C ARG A 235 3.74 -25.31 -7.38
N HIS A 236 4.08 -24.27 -8.14
CA HIS A 236 3.42 -23.96 -9.41
C HIS A 236 3.59 -25.10 -10.43
N LEU A 237 4.81 -25.62 -10.60
CA LEU A 237 5.09 -26.71 -11.53
C LEU A 237 4.36 -28.01 -11.14
N VAL A 238 4.39 -28.39 -9.86
CA VAL A 238 3.77 -29.62 -9.37
C VAL A 238 2.24 -29.57 -9.51
N ARG A 239 1.61 -28.43 -9.19
CA ARG A 239 0.16 -28.22 -9.34
C ARG A 239 -0.31 -28.39 -10.79
N GLN A 240 0.55 -28.09 -11.75
CA GLN A 240 0.26 -28.26 -13.18
C GLN A 240 0.63 -29.64 -13.72
N GLY A 241 0.91 -30.61 -12.85
CA GLY A 241 1.13 -32.01 -13.22
C GLY A 241 2.57 -32.35 -13.62
N ALA A 242 3.55 -31.58 -13.14
CA ALA A 242 4.98 -31.92 -13.26
C ALA A 242 5.48 -32.77 -12.08
N GLU A 243 6.27 -33.79 -12.39
CA GLU A 243 7.25 -34.39 -11.48
C GLU A 243 8.51 -33.54 -11.59
N VAL A 244 8.83 -32.80 -10.53
CA VAL A 244 9.92 -31.83 -10.52
C VAL A 244 11.15 -32.46 -9.87
N LYS A 245 12.19 -32.67 -10.67
CA LYS A 245 13.52 -33.09 -10.21
C LYS A 245 14.36 -31.84 -9.94
N VAL A 246 14.45 -31.43 -8.69
CA VAL A 246 15.30 -30.31 -8.26
C VAL A 246 16.73 -30.82 -8.13
N VAL A 247 17.65 -30.21 -8.88
CA VAL A 247 19.05 -30.63 -8.96
C VAL A 247 20.01 -29.55 -8.47
N PRO A 248 21.18 -29.91 -7.90
CA PRO A 248 22.22 -28.95 -7.53
C PRO A 248 22.64 -28.06 -8.70
N TRP A 249 23.09 -26.84 -8.41
CA TRP A 249 23.53 -25.85 -9.40
C TRP A 249 24.60 -26.38 -10.39
N ASN A 250 25.48 -27.29 -9.96
CA ASN A 250 26.55 -27.85 -10.78
C ASN A 250 26.18 -29.20 -11.43
N TYR A 251 24.91 -29.61 -11.36
CA TYR A 251 24.44 -30.83 -11.98
C TYR A 251 24.52 -30.75 -13.51
N ASP A 252 25.02 -31.79 -14.16
CA ASP A 252 25.01 -31.86 -15.62
C ASP A 252 23.66 -32.37 -16.12
N PHE A 253 22.76 -31.42 -16.42
CA PHE A 253 21.46 -31.68 -17.02
C PHE A 253 21.53 -31.78 -18.55
N SER A 254 22.67 -31.56 -19.20
CA SER A 254 22.73 -31.36 -20.66
C SER A 254 22.32 -32.61 -21.45
N GLU A 255 22.56 -33.82 -20.92
CA GLU A 255 22.31 -35.10 -21.59
C GLU A 255 21.14 -35.91 -20.99
N GLU A 256 20.55 -35.48 -19.88
CA GLU A 256 19.47 -36.24 -19.22
C GLU A 256 18.12 -36.06 -19.93
N PRO A 257 17.30 -37.12 -20.10
CA PRO A 257 15.95 -36.98 -20.62
C PRO A 257 15.02 -36.25 -19.63
N TYR A 258 14.37 -35.19 -20.13
CA TYR A 258 13.30 -34.46 -19.43
C TYR A 258 12.32 -33.89 -20.47
N ASP A 259 11.14 -33.48 -20.05
CA ASP A 259 10.15 -32.84 -20.90
C ASP A 259 10.31 -31.30 -20.92
N GLY A 260 10.88 -30.72 -19.86
CA GLY A 260 11.25 -29.31 -19.79
C GLY A 260 12.37 -29.02 -18.78
N LEU A 261 13.10 -27.93 -19.01
CA LEU A 261 14.15 -27.43 -18.11
C LEU A 261 13.71 -26.10 -17.48
N PHE A 262 13.79 -26.03 -16.16
CA PHE A 262 13.48 -24.84 -15.38
C PHE A 262 14.72 -24.35 -14.65
N ILE A 263 14.98 -23.04 -14.63
CA ILE A 263 16.15 -22.44 -13.98
C ILE A 263 15.64 -21.40 -13.00
N SER A 264 15.91 -21.60 -11.71
CA SER A 264 15.36 -20.74 -10.65
C SER A 264 16.05 -19.38 -10.55
N ASN A 265 15.52 -18.56 -9.65
CA ASN A 265 16.21 -17.40 -9.11
C ASN A 265 17.48 -17.79 -8.33
N GLY A 266 18.27 -16.78 -7.94
CA GLY A 266 19.49 -16.99 -7.16
C GLY A 266 20.23 -15.70 -6.80
N PRO A 267 21.13 -15.76 -5.81
CA PRO A 267 21.97 -14.64 -5.38
C PRO A 267 23.27 -14.53 -6.19
N GLY A 268 23.89 -13.35 -6.16
CA GLY A 268 25.27 -13.13 -6.60
C GLY A 268 25.44 -12.76 -8.08
N ASP A 269 26.71 -12.73 -8.51
CA ASP A 269 27.09 -12.42 -9.89
C ASP A 269 26.92 -13.66 -10.80
N PRO A 270 26.06 -13.61 -11.83
CA PRO A 270 25.84 -14.73 -12.74
C PRO A 270 27.11 -15.15 -13.49
N ALA A 271 28.08 -14.25 -13.69
CA ALA A 271 29.31 -14.53 -14.44
C ALA A 271 30.23 -15.53 -13.73
N LEU A 272 30.06 -15.73 -12.42
CA LEU A 272 30.83 -16.71 -11.65
C LEU A 272 30.35 -18.16 -11.85
N ALA A 273 29.15 -18.36 -12.41
CA ALA A 273 28.54 -19.68 -12.60
C ALA A 273 28.93 -20.35 -13.93
N THR A 274 30.24 -20.49 -14.19
CA THR A 274 30.79 -20.92 -15.49
C THR A 274 30.29 -22.30 -15.94
N ASP A 275 30.11 -23.23 -15.01
CA ASP A 275 29.66 -24.59 -15.30
C ASP A 275 28.20 -24.61 -15.77
N ILE A 276 27.35 -23.80 -15.15
CA ILE A 276 25.94 -23.65 -15.57
C ILE A 276 25.88 -23.06 -16.98
N ILE A 277 26.63 -21.99 -17.22
CA ILE A 277 26.68 -21.31 -18.52
C ILE A 277 27.12 -22.29 -19.61
N ALA A 278 28.12 -23.14 -19.33
CA ALA A 278 28.59 -24.16 -20.27
C ALA A 278 27.52 -25.22 -20.57
N ASN A 279 26.83 -25.72 -19.55
CA ASN A 279 25.77 -26.72 -19.72
C ASN A 279 24.53 -26.15 -20.42
N LEU A 280 24.09 -24.94 -20.07
CA LEU A 280 23.02 -24.24 -20.77
C LEU A 280 23.35 -23.97 -22.23
N ARG A 281 24.61 -23.64 -22.55
CA ARG A 281 25.03 -23.47 -23.94
C ARG A 281 24.86 -24.75 -24.75
N LYS A 282 25.17 -25.92 -24.17
CA LYS A 282 24.90 -27.22 -24.83
C LYS A 282 23.40 -27.42 -25.06
N VAL A 283 22.56 -27.11 -24.07
CA VAL A 283 21.08 -27.21 -24.19
C VAL A 283 20.57 -26.29 -25.29
N ILE A 284 20.95 -25.02 -25.28
CA ILE A 284 20.54 -24.02 -26.29
C ILE A 284 20.93 -24.48 -27.70
N LEU A 285 22.09 -25.11 -27.89
CA LEU A 285 22.55 -25.56 -29.21
C LEU A 285 21.88 -26.87 -29.65
N ASN A 286 21.83 -27.87 -28.77
CA ASN A 286 21.61 -29.27 -29.13
C ASN A 286 20.21 -29.79 -28.82
N ARG A 287 19.39 -29.04 -28.06
CA ARG A 287 18.09 -29.51 -27.55
C ARG A 287 16.91 -28.67 -28.05
N SER A 288 15.71 -29.23 -27.89
CA SER A 288 14.44 -28.65 -28.36
C SER A 288 13.35 -28.59 -27.28
N GLU A 289 13.59 -29.16 -26.11
CA GLU A 289 12.68 -29.11 -24.98
C GLU A 289 12.52 -27.66 -24.46
N PRO A 290 11.35 -27.29 -23.94
CA PRO A 290 11.13 -25.96 -23.37
C PRO A 290 12.10 -25.63 -22.24
N VAL A 291 12.57 -24.38 -22.23
CA VAL A 291 13.42 -23.83 -21.16
C VAL A 291 12.77 -22.57 -20.61
N PHE A 292 12.58 -22.52 -19.29
CA PHE A 292 12.07 -21.35 -18.59
C PHE A 292 13.02 -20.92 -17.46
N GLY A 293 13.55 -19.70 -17.57
CA GLY A 293 14.47 -19.12 -16.58
C GLY A 293 13.86 -17.94 -15.82
N ILE A 294 14.04 -17.90 -14.50
CA ILE A 294 13.55 -16.82 -13.63
C ILE A 294 14.70 -16.10 -12.93
N CYS A 295 14.75 -14.76 -12.97
CA CYS A 295 15.73 -13.90 -12.33
C CYS A 295 17.19 -14.27 -12.67
N MET A 296 17.87 -15.06 -11.83
CA MET A 296 19.17 -15.65 -12.15
C MET A 296 19.12 -16.49 -13.43
N GLY A 297 18.01 -17.22 -13.65
CA GLY A 297 17.76 -17.95 -14.89
C GLY A 297 17.77 -17.05 -16.14
N ASN A 298 17.22 -15.83 -16.07
CA ASN A 298 17.28 -14.87 -17.19
C ASN A 298 18.74 -14.56 -17.56
N GLN A 299 19.54 -14.21 -16.55
CA GLN A 299 20.93 -13.82 -16.70
C GLN A 299 21.80 -14.97 -17.22
N LEU A 300 21.66 -16.16 -16.63
CA LEU A 300 22.41 -17.35 -17.04
C LEU A 300 22.06 -17.79 -18.46
N THR A 301 20.78 -17.73 -18.86
CA THR A 301 20.36 -18.02 -20.23
C THR A 301 20.97 -17.02 -21.22
N ALA A 302 20.96 -15.72 -20.90
CA ALA A 302 21.57 -14.69 -21.75
C ALA A 302 23.09 -14.88 -21.92
N LEU A 303 23.82 -15.16 -20.83
CA LEU A 303 25.26 -15.45 -20.87
C LEU A 303 25.58 -16.74 -21.66
N ALA A 304 24.74 -17.77 -21.51
CA ALA A 304 24.88 -19.02 -22.26
C ALA A 304 24.66 -18.81 -23.77
N ALA A 305 23.70 -17.95 -24.13
CA ALA A 305 23.44 -17.53 -25.50
C ALA A 305 24.58 -16.71 -26.13
N GLY A 306 25.41 -16.06 -25.32
CA GLY A 306 26.55 -15.24 -25.77
C GLY A 306 26.36 -13.73 -25.55
N GLY A 307 25.32 -13.32 -24.83
CA GLY A 307 25.18 -11.95 -24.33
C GLY A 307 26.05 -11.68 -23.10
N SER A 308 25.84 -10.52 -22.49
CA SER A 308 26.53 -10.08 -21.29
C SER A 308 25.56 -9.60 -20.20
N SER A 309 26.08 -9.48 -18.98
CA SER A 309 25.35 -8.99 -17.81
C SER A 309 26.18 -7.96 -17.06
N TYR A 310 25.53 -7.06 -16.35
CA TYR A 310 26.19 -5.99 -15.60
C TYR A 310 25.50 -5.77 -14.25
N LYS A 311 26.25 -5.25 -13.27
CA LYS A 311 25.68 -4.85 -11.97
C LYS A 311 24.90 -3.55 -12.13
N LEU A 312 23.64 -3.56 -11.72
CA LEU A 312 22.80 -2.37 -11.73
C LEU A 312 23.35 -1.33 -10.74
N PRO A 313 23.36 -0.02 -11.10
CA PRO A 313 23.64 1.04 -10.15
C PRO A 313 22.67 0.98 -8.97
N LEU A 314 21.38 0.79 -9.24
CA LEU A 314 20.35 0.52 -8.25
C LEU A 314 19.64 -0.76 -8.66
N GLY A 315 19.77 -1.84 -7.88
CA GLY A 315 19.08 -3.08 -8.21
C GLY A 315 17.58 -2.99 -7.95
N ASN A 316 16.78 -3.61 -8.81
CA ASN A 316 15.33 -3.60 -8.69
C ASN A 316 14.88 -4.56 -7.57
N ARG A 317 14.35 -3.99 -6.48
CA ARG A 317 14.00 -4.70 -5.25
C ARG A 317 12.71 -4.17 -4.64
N GLY A 318 11.60 -4.85 -4.93
CA GLY A 318 10.28 -4.40 -4.51
C GLY A 318 9.15 -5.27 -5.01
N HIS A 319 7.94 -4.98 -4.53
CA HIS A 319 6.70 -5.65 -4.96
C HIS A 319 5.91 -4.82 -5.99
N ASN A 320 6.47 -3.70 -6.41
CA ASN A 320 5.80 -2.66 -7.19
C ASN A 320 6.51 -2.34 -8.52
N GLN A 321 7.35 -3.26 -9.02
CA GLN A 321 8.19 -3.02 -10.18
C GLN A 321 7.39 -3.23 -11.48
N PRO A 322 7.23 -2.19 -12.32
CA PRO A 322 6.41 -2.29 -13.51
C PRO A 322 7.21 -2.84 -14.70
N VAL A 323 6.67 -3.86 -15.34
CA VAL A 323 7.25 -4.46 -16.55
C VAL A 323 6.26 -4.35 -17.70
N VAL A 324 6.76 -4.05 -18.89
CA VAL A 324 5.96 -3.98 -20.13
C VAL A 324 6.33 -5.15 -21.02
N ASN A 325 5.33 -5.91 -21.44
CA ASN A 325 5.46 -6.93 -22.46
C ASN A 325 5.51 -6.27 -23.84
N LEU A 326 6.66 -6.35 -24.51
CA LEU A 326 6.86 -5.73 -25.82
C LEU A 326 6.07 -6.40 -26.95
N LEU A 327 5.60 -7.63 -26.75
CA LEU A 327 4.81 -8.38 -27.73
C LEU A 327 3.32 -7.99 -27.69
N SER A 328 2.73 -7.84 -26.50
CA SER A 328 1.32 -7.49 -26.33
C SER A 328 1.06 -5.99 -26.09
N GLY A 329 2.03 -5.28 -25.53
CA GLY A 329 1.88 -3.92 -25.02
C GLY A 329 1.31 -3.83 -23.61
N GLU A 330 0.98 -4.97 -22.99
CA GLU A 330 0.45 -5.02 -21.63
C GLU A 330 1.54 -4.75 -20.60
N ALA A 331 1.16 -4.13 -19.49
CA ALA A 331 2.00 -3.89 -18.33
C ALA A 331 1.55 -4.71 -17.13
N PHE A 332 2.52 -5.16 -16.35
CA PHE A 332 2.34 -5.97 -15.15
C PHE A 332 3.12 -5.37 -14.00
N ILE A 333 2.59 -5.48 -12.78
CA ILE A 333 3.33 -5.18 -11.56
C ILE A 333 3.97 -6.48 -11.06
N THR A 334 5.25 -6.41 -10.73
CA THR A 334 6.06 -7.59 -10.44
C THR A 334 6.82 -7.47 -9.13
N SER A 335 7.08 -8.63 -8.52
CA SER A 335 8.08 -8.76 -7.47
C SER A 335 9.45 -8.97 -8.11
N GLN A 336 10.44 -8.22 -7.64
CA GLN A 336 11.82 -8.33 -8.10
C GLN A 336 12.79 -8.27 -6.93
N ASN A 337 13.89 -9.02 -7.05
CA ASN A 337 15.00 -8.96 -6.12
C ASN A 337 16.33 -9.31 -6.82
N HIS A 338 16.85 -8.40 -7.63
CA HIS A 338 18.14 -8.60 -8.31
C HIS A 338 19.02 -7.36 -8.30
N GLY A 339 20.33 -7.61 -8.31
CA GLY A 339 21.36 -6.57 -8.42
C GLY A 339 22.09 -6.54 -9.76
N TYR A 340 21.82 -7.50 -10.64
CA TYR A 340 22.44 -7.64 -11.95
C TYR A 340 21.35 -7.73 -13.02
N ALA A 341 21.66 -7.25 -14.23
CA ALA A 341 20.74 -7.25 -15.36
C ALA A 341 21.45 -7.69 -16.65
N VAL A 342 20.68 -8.15 -17.62
CA VAL A 342 21.15 -8.51 -18.96
C VAL A 342 21.34 -7.24 -19.80
N ASP A 343 22.45 -7.16 -20.52
CA ASP A 343 22.65 -6.12 -21.53
C ASP A 343 21.98 -6.54 -22.85
N SER A 344 20.82 -5.94 -23.12
CA SER A 344 19.99 -6.24 -24.30
C SER A 344 20.72 -6.01 -25.62
N GLU A 345 21.66 -5.06 -25.69
CA GLU A 345 22.39 -4.73 -26.92
C GLU A 345 23.42 -5.80 -27.30
N THR A 346 23.76 -6.68 -26.36
CA THR A 346 24.75 -7.76 -26.57
C THR A 346 24.10 -9.10 -26.93
N LEU A 347 22.77 -9.17 -26.98
CA LEU A 347 22.06 -10.40 -27.31
C LEU A 347 22.32 -10.81 -28.78
N PRO A 348 22.56 -12.10 -29.07
CA PRO A 348 22.71 -12.58 -30.44
C PRO A 348 21.43 -12.40 -31.28
N PRO A 349 21.52 -12.36 -32.62
CA PRO A 349 20.37 -12.11 -33.51
C PRO A 349 19.19 -13.09 -33.40
N ASP A 350 19.41 -14.30 -32.87
CA ASP A 350 18.36 -15.32 -32.69
C ASP A 350 17.50 -15.08 -31.45
N TRP A 351 17.85 -14.07 -30.63
CA TRP A 351 17.17 -13.71 -29.40
C TRP A 351 16.47 -12.36 -29.54
N GLU A 352 15.45 -12.16 -28.72
CA GLU A 352 14.72 -10.90 -28.61
C GLU A 352 14.28 -10.63 -27.18
N VAL A 353 14.12 -9.35 -26.86
CA VAL A 353 13.64 -8.89 -25.56
C VAL A 353 12.12 -9.00 -25.53
N VAL A 354 11.58 -9.61 -24.48
CA VAL A 354 10.12 -9.78 -24.30
C VAL A 354 9.58 -8.78 -23.29
N PHE A 355 10.31 -8.55 -22.21
CA PHE A 355 9.90 -7.65 -21.14
C PHE A 355 10.96 -6.58 -20.92
N ILE A 356 10.51 -5.36 -20.62
CA ILE A 356 11.37 -4.26 -20.17
C ILE A 356 10.79 -3.61 -18.92
N ASN A 357 11.65 -3.06 -18.08
CA ASN A 357 11.23 -2.29 -16.92
C ASN A 357 10.67 -0.94 -17.41
N ALA A 358 9.47 -0.55 -16.94
CA ALA A 358 8.87 0.70 -17.38
C ALA A 358 9.63 1.95 -16.87
N ASN A 359 10.34 1.83 -15.74
CA ASN A 359 11.04 2.92 -15.06
C ASN A 359 12.46 3.14 -15.61
N ASP A 360 13.32 2.12 -15.60
CA ASP A 360 14.74 2.25 -15.96
C ASP A 360 15.12 1.65 -17.32
N LYS A 361 14.18 1.00 -18.01
CA LYS A 361 14.35 0.34 -19.31
C LYS A 361 15.32 -0.84 -19.31
N SER A 362 15.69 -1.36 -18.14
CA SER A 362 16.48 -2.58 -18.04
C SER A 362 15.73 -3.80 -18.60
N ASN A 363 16.49 -4.84 -18.97
CA ASN A 363 15.93 -6.09 -19.49
C ASN A 363 15.16 -6.84 -18.41
N GLU A 364 13.93 -7.24 -18.71
CA GLU A 364 13.07 -7.98 -17.77
C GLU A 364 12.73 -9.40 -18.26
N GLY A 365 13.32 -9.83 -19.38
CA GLY A 365 13.10 -11.14 -19.96
C GLY A 365 13.44 -11.19 -21.44
N ILE A 366 13.87 -12.36 -21.90
CA ILE A 366 14.24 -12.63 -23.28
C ILE A 366 13.55 -13.89 -23.79
N MET A 367 13.46 -14.02 -25.11
CA MET A 367 13.06 -15.28 -25.73
C MET A 367 13.88 -15.57 -26.99
N HIS A 368 13.96 -16.86 -27.33
CA HIS A 368 14.52 -17.30 -28.59
C HIS A 368 13.45 -17.23 -29.69
N LYS A 369 13.79 -16.71 -30.87
CA LYS A 369 12.84 -16.49 -31.97
C LYS A 369 12.15 -17.77 -32.43
N THR A 370 12.92 -18.87 -32.53
CA THR A 370 12.44 -20.15 -33.10
C THR A 370 12.44 -21.35 -32.16
N LYS A 371 12.91 -21.21 -30.91
CA LYS A 371 13.02 -22.32 -29.93
C LYS A 371 12.12 -22.02 -28.73
N PRO A 372 11.65 -23.03 -27.97
CA PRO A 372 10.75 -22.81 -26.84
C PRO A 372 11.52 -22.37 -25.58
N ILE A 373 12.36 -21.33 -25.72
CA ILE A 373 13.20 -20.81 -24.65
C ILE A 373 12.77 -19.39 -24.35
N PHE A 374 12.41 -19.13 -23.10
CA PHE A 374 12.03 -17.81 -22.64
C PHE A 374 12.37 -17.62 -21.16
N THR A 375 12.41 -16.37 -20.73
CA THR A 375 12.81 -16.02 -19.37
C THR A 375 12.02 -14.82 -18.84
N ALA A 376 12.05 -14.65 -17.53
CA ALA A 376 11.63 -13.45 -16.82
C ALA A 376 12.71 -13.07 -15.81
N GLN A 377 13.06 -11.79 -15.72
CA GLN A 377 14.01 -11.28 -14.71
C GLN A 377 13.33 -11.09 -13.34
N PHE A 378 12.03 -10.81 -13.36
CA PHE A 378 11.16 -10.75 -12.18
C PHE A 378 10.74 -12.14 -11.71
N HIS A 379 9.91 -12.19 -10.65
CA HIS A 379 9.50 -13.40 -9.94
C HIS A 379 8.00 -13.72 -10.09
N PRO A 380 7.59 -14.42 -11.17
CA PRO A 380 6.19 -14.79 -11.43
C PRO A 380 5.54 -15.65 -10.36
N GLU A 381 6.33 -16.36 -9.56
CA GLU A 381 5.85 -17.14 -8.42
C GLU A 381 5.34 -16.26 -7.27
N ALA A 382 5.61 -14.96 -7.28
CA ALA A 382 5.14 -14.03 -6.25
C ALA A 382 5.58 -14.46 -4.82
N TRP A 383 4.64 -14.51 -3.87
CA TRP A 383 4.86 -14.90 -2.47
C TRP A 383 5.97 -14.06 -1.82
N GLY A 384 5.58 -12.84 -1.42
CA GLY A 384 6.47 -11.68 -1.36
C GLY A 384 6.24 -10.77 -2.57
N GLY A 385 4.97 -10.48 -2.89
CA GLY A 385 4.58 -9.60 -4.00
C GLY A 385 3.38 -10.08 -4.83
N PRO A 386 3.07 -9.36 -5.93
CA PRO A 386 1.86 -9.55 -6.74
C PRO A 386 1.89 -10.82 -7.61
N THR A 387 0.70 -11.40 -7.85
CA THR A 387 0.49 -12.66 -8.59
C THR A 387 0.24 -12.46 -10.09
N ASP A 388 0.40 -11.24 -10.59
CA ASP A 388 -0.06 -10.77 -11.91
C ASP A 388 0.58 -11.50 -13.10
N THR A 389 1.70 -12.21 -12.90
CA THR A 389 2.49 -12.85 -13.97
C THR A 389 2.58 -14.37 -13.87
N GLN A 390 1.76 -15.00 -13.01
CA GLN A 390 1.74 -16.46 -12.84
C GLN A 390 1.45 -17.24 -14.14
N PHE A 391 0.79 -16.61 -15.13
CA PHE A 391 0.51 -17.19 -16.44
C PHE A 391 1.78 -17.65 -17.20
N LEU A 392 2.97 -17.17 -16.81
CA LEU A 392 4.24 -17.64 -17.39
C LEU A 392 4.53 -19.11 -17.07
N PHE A 393 4.05 -19.62 -15.93
CA PHE A 393 4.10 -21.05 -15.64
C PHE A 393 3.15 -21.83 -16.57
N ASP A 394 1.97 -21.29 -16.84
CA ASP A 394 1.00 -21.90 -17.77
C ASP A 394 1.59 -21.98 -19.18
N TYR A 395 2.28 -20.94 -19.63
CA TYR A 395 3.00 -20.91 -20.91
C TYR A 395 4.07 -21.99 -21.00
N PHE A 396 4.89 -22.15 -19.96
CA PHE A 396 5.89 -23.21 -19.91
C PHE A 396 5.26 -24.60 -20.02
N MET A 397 4.18 -24.83 -19.27
CA MET A 397 3.49 -26.12 -19.26
C MET A 397 2.71 -26.38 -20.57
N GLU A 398 2.17 -25.36 -21.22
CA GLU A 398 1.56 -25.49 -22.55
C GLU A 398 2.60 -25.88 -23.60
N LEU A 399 3.78 -25.24 -23.61
CA LEU A 399 4.86 -25.58 -24.54
C LEU A 399 5.26 -27.05 -24.43
N ILE A 400 5.37 -27.57 -23.19
CA ILE A 400 5.69 -28.98 -22.94
C ILE A 400 4.58 -29.90 -23.46
N ASN A 401 3.33 -29.63 -23.10
CA ASN A 401 2.21 -30.50 -23.44
C ASN A 401 1.87 -30.50 -24.93
N THR A 402 2.00 -29.35 -25.60
CA THR A 402 1.67 -29.19 -27.02
C THR A 402 2.85 -29.48 -27.95
N LYS A 403 4.07 -29.56 -27.42
CA LYS A 403 5.33 -29.69 -28.17
C LYS A 403 5.51 -28.58 -29.22
N LYS A 404 4.95 -27.40 -28.96
CA LYS A 404 5.15 -26.19 -29.76
C LYS A 404 6.63 -25.79 -29.68
N THR A 405 7.15 -25.26 -30.78
CA THR A 405 8.59 -25.01 -30.97
C THR A 405 9.01 -23.60 -30.59
N SER A 406 8.09 -22.66 -30.34
CA SER A 406 8.44 -21.29 -29.96
C SER A 406 7.34 -20.65 -29.11
N LEU A 407 7.73 -19.71 -28.24
CA LEU A 407 6.81 -18.93 -27.41
C LEU A 407 5.79 -18.13 -28.25
N SER A 408 6.19 -17.68 -29.44
CA SER A 408 5.32 -16.97 -30.38
C SER A 408 4.14 -17.81 -30.91
N GLN A 409 4.15 -19.13 -30.73
CA GLN A 409 3.05 -20.02 -31.09
C GLN A 409 1.99 -20.18 -29.98
N ILE A 410 2.29 -19.71 -28.76
CA ILE A 410 1.37 -19.73 -27.61
C ILE A 410 0.94 -18.33 -27.18
N ILE A 411 1.83 -17.35 -27.30
CA ILE A 411 1.45 -15.96 -27.12
C ILE A 411 0.57 -15.58 -28.30
N HIS A 412 -0.67 -15.21 -28.00
CA HIS A 412 -1.57 -14.60 -28.96
C HIS A 412 -1.54 -13.09 -28.74
N PRO A 413 -0.60 -12.34 -29.35
CA PRO A 413 -0.60 -10.90 -29.19
C PRO A 413 -1.87 -10.37 -29.85
N LYS A 414 -2.80 -9.89 -29.04
CA LYS A 414 -3.73 -8.86 -29.48
C LYS A 414 -3.23 -7.56 -28.89
N LYS A 415 -2.28 -6.93 -29.57
CA LYS A 415 -2.06 -5.50 -29.35
C LYS A 415 -3.40 -4.83 -29.67
N GLN A 416 -4.13 -4.45 -28.63
CA GLN A 416 -5.39 -3.75 -28.83
C GLN A 416 -5.02 -2.34 -29.31
N ASP A 417 -5.30 -2.06 -30.58
CA ASP A 417 -5.24 -0.69 -31.11
C ASP A 417 -6.42 0.09 -30.51
N TYR A 418 -6.28 0.54 -29.27
CA TYR A 418 -7.13 1.60 -28.77
C TYR A 418 -6.68 2.90 -29.42
N LYS A 419 -7.65 3.58 -30.02
CA LYS A 419 -7.44 4.94 -30.48
C LYS A 419 -7.74 5.87 -29.31
N MET A 420 -6.93 6.93 -29.21
CA MET A 420 -7.27 8.09 -28.41
C MET A 420 -8.71 8.52 -28.71
N THR A 421 -9.44 8.88 -27.67
CA THR A 421 -10.80 9.38 -27.81
C THR A 421 -10.77 10.70 -28.59
N ASP A 422 -11.51 10.78 -29.70
CA ASP A 422 -11.60 11.98 -30.54
C ASP A 422 -12.66 12.93 -29.94
N VAL A 423 -12.19 13.82 -29.06
CA VAL A 423 -13.01 14.85 -28.40
C VAL A 423 -12.28 16.19 -28.41
N SER A 424 -13.04 17.26 -28.66
CA SER A 424 -12.56 18.63 -28.75
C SER A 424 -13.14 19.53 -27.65
N LYS A 425 -14.33 19.19 -27.13
CA LYS A 425 -15.01 19.93 -26.06
C LYS A 425 -15.71 19.00 -25.07
N VAL A 426 -15.24 19.02 -23.82
CA VAL A 426 -15.75 18.15 -22.75
C VAL A 426 -16.57 18.93 -21.73
N LEU A 427 -17.75 18.41 -21.40
CA LEU A 427 -18.56 18.84 -20.27
C LEU A 427 -18.16 18.08 -19.00
N VAL A 428 -17.69 18.81 -17.99
CA VAL A 428 -17.37 18.28 -16.66
C VAL A 428 -18.49 18.65 -15.69
N LEU A 429 -19.07 17.66 -15.02
CA LEU A 429 -20.08 17.88 -13.98
C LEU A 429 -19.39 17.95 -12.60
N GLY A 430 -19.53 19.08 -11.93
CA GLY A 430 -19.12 19.26 -10.53
C GLY A 430 -20.08 18.60 -9.55
N SER A 431 -19.76 18.66 -8.25
CA SER A 431 -20.53 17.99 -7.19
C SER A 431 -21.80 18.69 -6.75
N GLY A 432 -22.00 19.96 -7.11
CA GLY A 432 -23.08 20.75 -6.51
C GLY A 432 -22.72 21.31 -5.14
N GLY A 433 -23.73 21.59 -4.32
CA GLY A 433 -23.51 22.04 -2.94
C GLY A 433 -22.90 20.95 -2.07
N LEU A 434 -22.13 21.35 -1.04
CA LEU A 434 -21.53 20.40 -0.11
C LEU A 434 -22.57 19.86 0.89
N SER A 435 -22.55 18.56 1.13
CA SER A 435 -23.40 17.87 2.12
C SER A 435 -22.61 16.80 2.87
N ILE A 436 -23.16 16.27 3.97
CA ILE A 436 -22.57 15.10 4.64
C ILE A 436 -22.49 13.95 3.63
N GLY A 437 -21.33 13.30 3.55
CA GLY A 437 -21.02 12.26 2.56
C GLY A 437 -20.53 12.78 1.20
N GLN A 438 -20.75 14.05 0.85
CA GLN A 438 -20.31 14.65 -0.43
C GLN A 438 -19.69 16.04 -0.18
N ALA A 439 -18.39 16.09 0.09
CA ALA A 439 -17.70 17.32 0.49
C ALA A 439 -16.69 17.81 -0.59
N GLY A 440 -15.61 18.46 -0.15
CA GLY A 440 -14.63 19.12 -1.05
C GLY A 440 -13.74 18.19 -1.87
N GLU A 441 -13.82 16.87 -1.67
CA GLU A 441 -13.08 15.87 -2.44
C GLU A 441 -13.33 15.99 -3.96
N PHE A 442 -14.55 16.39 -4.34
CA PHE A 442 -14.93 16.55 -5.74
C PHE A 442 -14.48 17.89 -6.36
N ASP A 443 -14.26 18.90 -5.52
CA ASP A 443 -13.66 20.17 -5.95
C ASP A 443 -12.21 19.93 -6.40
N TYR A 444 -11.44 19.23 -5.56
CA TYR A 444 -10.09 18.78 -5.89
C TYR A 444 -10.09 17.91 -7.15
N SER A 445 -10.95 16.90 -7.19
CA SER A 445 -11.03 15.91 -8.27
C SER A 445 -11.36 16.54 -9.62
N GLY A 446 -12.43 17.34 -9.67
CA GLY A 446 -12.85 18.02 -10.88
C GLY A 446 -11.81 19.02 -11.39
N SER A 447 -11.11 19.71 -10.48
CA SER A 447 -10.01 20.62 -10.84
C SER A 447 -8.80 19.88 -11.45
N GLN A 448 -8.50 18.66 -11.00
CA GLN A 448 -7.45 17.83 -11.61
C GLN A 448 -7.87 17.30 -12.98
N ALA A 449 -9.14 16.94 -13.15
CA ALA A 449 -9.67 16.54 -14.45
C ALA A 449 -9.59 17.68 -15.48
N ILE A 450 -9.96 18.91 -15.09
CA ILE A 450 -9.80 20.10 -15.94
C ILE A 450 -8.33 20.28 -16.37
N LYS A 451 -7.39 20.17 -15.42
CA LYS A 451 -5.95 20.25 -15.73
C LYS A 451 -5.54 19.21 -16.78
N ALA A 452 -5.94 17.96 -16.58
CA ALA A 452 -5.60 16.86 -17.48
C ALA A 452 -6.12 17.08 -18.90
N LEU A 453 -7.36 17.55 -19.04
CA LEU A 453 -8.00 17.87 -20.33
C LEU A 453 -7.29 19.04 -21.04
N LYS A 454 -6.93 20.10 -20.30
CA LYS A 454 -6.27 21.28 -20.89
C LYS A 454 -4.86 21.00 -21.39
N GLU A 455 -4.12 20.13 -20.71
CA GLU A 455 -2.81 19.66 -21.20
C GLU A 455 -2.92 18.93 -22.55
N GLU A 456 -4.09 18.36 -22.86
CA GLU A 456 -4.39 17.73 -24.16
C GLU A 456 -5.09 18.67 -25.15
N ASN A 457 -5.11 19.98 -24.87
CA ASN A 457 -5.74 21.01 -25.70
C ASN A 457 -7.25 20.82 -25.93
N ILE A 458 -7.95 20.22 -24.95
CA ILE A 458 -9.40 20.03 -24.99
C ILE A 458 -10.09 21.24 -24.35
N THR A 459 -11.13 21.76 -25.00
CA THR A 459 -11.98 22.83 -24.44
C THR A 459 -12.85 22.26 -23.32
N VAL A 460 -12.88 22.90 -22.16
CA VAL A 460 -13.59 22.41 -20.98
C VAL A 460 -14.75 23.31 -20.61
N VAL A 461 -15.96 22.74 -20.55
CA VAL A 461 -17.14 23.37 -19.98
C VAL A 461 -17.39 22.76 -18.61
N LEU A 462 -17.45 23.57 -17.56
CA LEU A 462 -17.76 23.14 -16.21
C LEU A 462 -19.18 23.55 -15.82
N MET A 463 -19.95 22.63 -15.26
CA MET A 463 -21.17 22.94 -14.51
C MET A 463 -20.94 22.71 -13.03
N ASN A 464 -21.05 23.75 -12.21
CA ASN A 464 -21.04 23.63 -10.75
C ASN A 464 -21.78 24.83 -10.12
N PRO A 465 -22.90 24.62 -9.39
CA PRO A 465 -23.62 25.71 -8.73
C PRO A 465 -22.91 26.24 -7.46
N ASN A 466 -21.91 25.54 -6.93
CA ASN A 466 -21.21 25.96 -5.72
C ASN A 466 -20.21 27.08 -6.03
N ILE A 467 -20.63 28.32 -5.77
CA ILE A 467 -19.82 29.54 -5.96
C ILE A 467 -18.56 29.62 -5.08
N ALA A 468 -18.49 28.83 -4.00
CA ALA A 468 -17.34 28.82 -3.09
C ALA A 468 -16.27 27.80 -3.53
N SER A 469 -16.52 27.06 -4.60
CA SER A 469 -15.64 26.00 -5.08
C SER A 469 -14.42 26.58 -5.81
N VAL A 470 -13.23 26.07 -5.48
CA VAL A 470 -11.97 26.38 -6.18
C VAL A 470 -12.06 26.01 -7.66
N GLN A 471 -12.80 24.95 -7.98
CA GLN A 471 -13.10 24.48 -9.33
C GLN A 471 -13.68 25.59 -10.24
N THR A 472 -14.38 26.57 -9.66
CA THR A 472 -15.07 27.63 -10.40
C THR A 472 -14.27 28.93 -10.52
N ASN A 473 -13.00 28.94 -10.10
CA ASN A 473 -12.18 30.14 -10.11
C ASN A 473 -11.89 30.64 -11.53
N ALA A 474 -11.75 31.97 -11.68
CA ALA A 474 -11.66 32.64 -12.97
C ALA A 474 -10.23 32.75 -13.55
N GLU A 475 -9.21 32.23 -12.86
CA GLU A 475 -7.80 32.27 -13.29
C GLU A 475 -7.06 30.96 -12.96
N GLY A 476 -6.12 30.54 -13.82
CA GLY A 476 -5.16 29.46 -13.57
C GLY A 476 -5.23 28.25 -14.52
N GLU A 477 -4.29 27.32 -14.39
CA GLU A 477 -4.19 26.09 -15.22
C GLU A 477 -5.36 25.11 -14.99
N LYS A 478 -6.03 25.19 -13.84
CA LYS A 478 -7.14 24.30 -13.45
C LYS A 478 -8.52 24.90 -13.74
N GLN A 479 -8.58 26.04 -14.42
CA GLN A 479 -9.82 26.71 -14.77
C GLN A 479 -10.41 26.15 -16.07
N ALA A 480 -11.71 25.88 -16.07
CA ALA A 480 -12.47 25.55 -17.28
C ALA A 480 -12.67 26.77 -18.19
N ASP A 481 -12.72 26.57 -19.51
CA ASP A 481 -12.89 27.65 -20.49
C ASP A 481 -14.26 28.34 -20.37
N THR A 482 -15.27 27.62 -19.90
CA THR A 482 -16.60 28.19 -19.60
C THR A 482 -17.17 27.54 -18.35
N VAL A 483 -17.70 28.35 -17.44
CA VAL A 483 -18.30 27.90 -16.17
C VAL A 483 -19.79 28.28 -16.12
N TYR A 484 -20.63 27.31 -15.78
CA TYR A 484 -22.06 27.47 -15.58
C TYR A 484 -22.43 27.24 -14.11
N PHE A 485 -22.89 28.29 -13.44
CA PHE A 485 -23.47 28.24 -12.10
C PHE A 485 -24.94 27.82 -12.16
N LEU A 486 -25.19 26.60 -12.61
CA LEU A 486 -26.53 26.02 -12.73
C LEU A 486 -26.66 24.76 -11.86
N PRO A 487 -27.86 24.42 -11.38
CA PRO A 487 -28.08 23.16 -10.68
C PRO A 487 -27.64 21.96 -11.51
N ILE A 488 -27.02 20.97 -10.87
CA ILE A 488 -26.70 19.67 -11.49
C ILE A 488 -28.01 18.86 -11.53
N HIS A 489 -28.77 19.05 -12.60
CA HIS A 489 -30.05 18.40 -12.85
C HIS A 489 -30.22 18.16 -14.35
N PRO A 490 -30.83 17.05 -14.81
CA PRO A 490 -30.92 16.68 -16.22
C PRO A 490 -31.41 17.81 -17.14
N ASP A 491 -32.45 18.55 -16.74
CA ASP A 491 -33.02 19.65 -17.54
C ASP A 491 -32.02 20.79 -17.81
N PHE A 492 -31.20 21.17 -16.82
CA PHE A 492 -30.20 22.22 -16.98
C PHE A 492 -28.98 21.72 -17.74
N ILE A 493 -28.58 20.47 -17.50
CA ILE A 493 -27.48 19.83 -18.23
C ILE A 493 -27.82 19.76 -19.72
N LYS A 494 -29.05 19.37 -20.06
CA LYS A 494 -29.56 19.37 -21.44
C LYS A 494 -29.50 20.75 -22.10
N GLN A 495 -29.83 21.83 -21.37
CA GLN A 495 -29.72 23.20 -21.88
C GLN A 495 -28.27 23.61 -22.16
N VAL A 496 -27.34 23.25 -21.27
CA VAL A 496 -25.91 23.49 -21.48
C VAL A 496 -25.39 22.69 -22.67
N ILE A 497 -25.79 21.43 -22.79
CA ILE A 497 -25.48 20.59 -23.96
C ILE A 497 -25.98 21.23 -25.26
N ASP A 498 -27.23 21.71 -25.29
CA ASP A 498 -27.82 22.32 -26.49
C ASP A 498 -27.09 23.59 -26.93
N LYS A 499 -26.61 24.38 -25.96
CA LYS A 499 -25.84 25.61 -26.20
C LYS A 499 -24.39 25.35 -26.58
N GLU A 500 -23.68 24.52 -25.80
CA GLU A 500 -22.23 24.35 -25.90
C GLU A 500 -21.82 23.30 -26.93
N ARG A 501 -22.70 22.34 -27.24
CA ARG A 501 -22.44 21.20 -28.13
C ARG A 501 -21.12 20.46 -27.79
N PRO A 502 -20.95 19.99 -26.53
CA PRO A 502 -19.80 19.17 -26.19
C PRO A 502 -19.86 17.83 -26.93
N ASP A 503 -18.70 17.27 -27.27
CA ASP A 503 -18.57 15.93 -27.86
C ASP A 503 -18.19 14.87 -26.82
N GLY A 504 -17.75 15.29 -25.62
CA GLY A 504 -17.50 14.40 -24.48
C GLY A 504 -18.14 14.87 -23.17
N ILE A 505 -18.40 13.95 -22.24
CA ILE A 505 -18.87 14.23 -20.88
C ILE A 505 -18.14 13.38 -19.83
N LEU A 506 -17.74 14.00 -18.73
CA LEU A 506 -17.15 13.34 -17.56
C LEU A 506 -18.15 13.33 -16.39
N LEU A 507 -18.54 12.11 -15.98
CA LEU A 507 -19.55 11.86 -14.95
C LEU A 507 -18.95 11.38 -13.61
N SER A 508 -17.77 10.76 -13.65
CA SER A 508 -17.13 10.08 -12.52
C SER A 508 -16.36 11.01 -11.55
N MET A 509 -16.43 12.33 -11.77
CA MET A 509 -15.63 13.32 -11.04
C MET A 509 -16.46 14.19 -10.06
N GLY A 510 -17.80 14.12 -10.15
CA GLY A 510 -18.74 15.01 -9.45
C GLY A 510 -19.58 14.33 -8.38
N GLY A 511 -19.16 13.19 -7.85
CA GLY A 511 -19.89 12.45 -6.83
C GLY A 511 -21.21 11.84 -7.34
N GLN A 512 -22.12 11.51 -6.41
CA GLN A 512 -23.33 10.75 -6.73
C GLN A 512 -24.32 11.56 -7.57
N ILE A 513 -24.40 12.89 -7.35
CA ILE A 513 -25.34 13.75 -8.07
C ILE A 513 -25.02 13.78 -9.57
N ALA A 514 -23.74 13.96 -9.92
CA ALA A 514 -23.29 13.94 -11.31
C ALA A 514 -23.54 12.58 -11.98
N LEU A 515 -23.24 11.49 -11.26
CA LEU A 515 -23.42 10.12 -11.73
C LEU A 515 -24.89 9.81 -12.04
N ASN A 516 -25.79 10.12 -11.09
CA ASN A 516 -27.23 9.91 -11.24
C ASN A 516 -27.81 10.75 -12.40
N CYS A 517 -27.34 11.99 -12.58
CA CYS A 517 -27.75 12.80 -13.73
C CYS A 517 -27.30 12.19 -15.06
N GLY A 518 -26.08 11.64 -15.11
CA GLY A 518 -25.59 10.92 -16.29
C GLY A 518 -26.45 9.71 -16.67
N LEU A 519 -26.83 8.90 -15.68
CA LEU A 519 -27.72 7.74 -15.87
C LEU A 519 -29.10 8.17 -16.42
N GLU A 520 -29.68 9.24 -15.87
CA GLU A 520 -30.98 9.74 -16.32
C GLU A 520 -30.90 10.36 -17.73
N LEU A 521 -29.81 11.06 -18.08
CA LEU A 521 -29.60 11.60 -19.43
C LEU A 521 -29.48 10.49 -20.48
N GLU A 522 -28.81 9.39 -20.16
CA GLU A 522 -28.72 8.21 -21.03
C GLU A 522 -30.11 7.58 -21.22
N LYS A 523 -30.85 7.39 -20.12
CA LYS A 523 -32.22 6.84 -20.14
C LYS A 523 -33.19 7.69 -20.98
N GLN A 524 -33.03 9.01 -20.95
CA GLN A 524 -33.79 9.95 -21.78
C GLN A 524 -33.33 10.00 -23.24
N GLY A 525 -32.24 9.32 -23.61
CA GLY A 525 -31.65 9.33 -24.95
C GLY A 525 -30.87 10.61 -25.30
N VAL A 526 -30.67 11.52 -24.35
CA VAL A 526 -30.06 12.84 -24.60
C VAL A 526 -28.61 12.71 -25.07
N LEU A 527 -27.82 11.83 -24.46
CA LEU A 527 -26.41 11.65 -24.83
C LEU A 527 -26.29 11.19 -26.29
N LYS A 528 -27.12 10.23 -26.68
CA LYS A 528 -27.18 9.71 -28.06
C LYS A 528 -27.69 10.75 -29.06
N ASP A 529 -28.75 11.47 -28.73
CA ASP A 529 -29.36 12.48 -29.62
C ASP A 529 -28.40 13.61 -29.98
N TYR A 530 -27.49 13.96 -29.06
CA TYR A 530 -26.48 15.00 -29.24
C TYR A 530 -25.10 14.47 -29.64
N GLY A 531 -24.93 13.14 -29.74
CA GLY A 531 -23.66 12.52 -30.11
C GLY A 531 -22.55 12.67 -29.05
N ILE A 532 -22.91 12.72 -27.77
CA ILE A 532 -21.97 12.93 -26.66
C ILE A 532 -21.38 11.60 -26.21
N GLN A 533 -20.05 11.56 -26.12
CA GLN A 533 -19.31 10.40 -25.64
C GLN A 533 -19.12 10.47 -24.12
N VAL A 534 -19.48 9.40 -23.40
CA VAL A 534 -19.13 9.25 -21.99
C VAL A 534 -17.66 8.86 -21.89
N LEU A 535 -16.86 9.69 -21.22
CA LEU A 535 -15.43 9.49 -21.07
C LEU A 535 -15.12 8.64 -19.83
N GLY A 536 -14.25 7.63 -19.97
CA GLY A 536 -13.90 6.69 -18.92
C GLY A 536 -14.92 5.55 -18.78
N THR A 537 -15.26 5.19 -17.53
CA THR A 537 -16.21 4.11 -17.23
C THR A 537 -17.58 4.35 -17.88
N GLN A 538 -18.04 3.38 -18.65
CA GLN A 538 -19.28 3.48 -19.42
C GLN A 538 -20.53 3.31 -18.55
N ILE A 539 -21.67 3.86 -18.99
CA ILE A 539 -22.95 3.85 -18.26
C ILE A 539 -23.36 2.44 -17.79
N PRO A 540 -23.30 1.37 -18.61
CA PRO A 540 -23.67 0.03 -18.14
C PRO A 540 -22.80 -0.47 -16.98
N SER A 541 -21.51 -0.11 -16.97
CA SER A 541 -20.60 -0.47 -15.88
C SER A 541 -20.93 0.32 -14.61
N VAL A 542 -21.26 1.60 -14.74
CA VAL A 542 -21.74 2.43 -13.63
C VAL A 542 -23.03 1.85 -13.02
N GLU A 543 -24.03 1.56 -13.85
CA GLU A 543 -25.29 0.97 -13.41
C GLU A 543 -25.06 -0.37 -12.70
N ALA A 544 -24.16 -1.21 -13.23
CA ALA A 544 -23.81 -2.49 -12.64
C ALA A 544 -23.15 -2.37 -11.25
N THR A 545 -22.46 -1.27 -10.95
CA THR A 545 -21.89 -1.03 -9.61
C THR A 545 -22.87 -0.38 -8.63
N GLU A 546 -23.85 0.38 -9.13
CA GLU A 546 -24.80 1.14 -8.29
C GLU A 546 -26.05 0.32 -7.93
N ASP A 547 -26.55 -0.51 -8.86
CA ASP A 547 -27.64 -1.45 -8.58
C ASP A 547 -27.12 -2.70 -7.87
N ARG A 548 -27.65 -2.98 -6.68
CA ARG A 548 -27.15 -4.05 -5.82
C ARG A 548 -27.45 -5.46 -6.35
N GLN A 549 -28.52 -5.63 -7.11
CA GLN A 549 -28.86 -6.93 -7.70
C GLN A 549 -27.96 -7.21 -8.91
N ILE A 550 -27.77 -6.22 -9.78
CA ILE A 550 -26.85 -6.35 -10.93
C ILE A 550 -25.42 -6.58 -10.43
N PHE A 551 -24.99 -5.83 -9.41
CA PHE A 551 -23.68 -6.01 -8.77
C PHE A 551 -23.48 -7.45 -8.28
N ALA A 552 -24.44 -7.98 -7.53
CA ALA A 552 -24.39 -9.34 -7.01
C ALA A 552 -24.35 -10.39 -8.12
N ASP A 553 -25.11 -10.19 -9.20
CA ASP A 553 -25.14 -11.15 -10.33
C ASP A 553 -23.83 -11.12 -11.12
N ARG A 554 -23.24 -9.94 -11.33
CA ARG A 554 -21.94 -9.77 -11.99
C ARG A 554 -20.80 -10.40 -11.17
N LEU A 555 -20.82 -10.26 -9.84
CA LEU A 555 -19.84 -10.97 -9.00
C LEU A 555 -19.98 -12.50 -9.07
N LYS A 556 -21.21 -13.03 -9.18
CA LYS A 556 -21.42 -14.48 -9.33
C LYS A 556 -20.85 -15.01 -10.64
N GLU A 557 -20.86 -14.24 -11.73
CA GLU A 557 -20.29 -14.64 -13.03
C GLU A 557 -18.80 -15.03 -12.92
N ILE A 558 -18.08 -14.43 -11.96
CA ILE A 558 -16.66 -14.68 -11.71
C ILE A 558 -16.39 -15.45 -10.41
N ASN A 559 -17.43 -16.05 -9.81
CA ASN A 559 -17.39 -16.79 -8.56
C ASN A 559 -16.84 -15.99 -7.37
N GLU A 560 -17.09 -14.68 -7.33
CA GLU A 560 -16.68 -13.83 -6.23
C GLU A 560 -17.72 -13.78 -5.12
N LYS A 561 -17.24 -13.50 -3.90
CA LYS A 561 -18.03 -13.61 -2.67
C LYS A 561 -18.68 -12.29 -2.31
N LEU A 562 -19.99 -12.32 -2.16
CA LEU A 562 -20.79 -11.28 -1.53
C LEU A 562 -21.39 -11.86 -0.24
N ALA A 563 -21.59 -11.02 0.77
CA ALA A 563 -22.35 -11.44 1.93
C ALA A 563 -23.78 -11.87 1.51
N PRO A 564 -24.34 -12.94 2.09
CA PRO A 564 -25.69 -13.39 1.78
C PRO A 564 -26.70 -12.25 1.91
N SER A 565 -27.35 -11.89 0.80
CA SER A 565 -28.23 -10.73 0.74
C SER A 565 -29.42 -10.93 -0.20
N ILE A 566 -30.48 -10.15 0.03
CA ILE A 566 -31.70 -10.15 -0.76
C ILE A 566 -32.14 -8.69 -0.97
N ALA A 567 -32.29 -8.29 -2.23
CA ALA A 567 -32.87 -7.00 -2.58
C ALA A 567 -34.39 -7.02 -2.38
N VAL A 568 -34.93 -5.97 -1.79
CA VAL A 568 -36.35 -5.85 -1.40
C VAL A 568 -36.89 -4.46 -1.69
N HIS A 569 -38.20 -4.36 -1.94
CA HIS A 569 -38.85 -3.12 -2.38
C HIS A 569 -39.93 -2.62 -1.41
N ASN A 570 -40.16 -3.32 -0.30
CA ASN A 570 -41.04 -2.88 0.77
C ASN A 570 -40.65 -3.55 2.10
N THR A 571 -41.16 -3.02 3.21
CA THR A 571 -40.85 -3.48 4.56
C THR A 571 -41.24 -4.93 4.82
N LYS A 572 -42.30 -5.44 4.18
CA LYS A 572 -42.73 -6.83 4.37
C LYS A 572 -41.70 -7.79 3.79
N ASP A 573 -41.27 -7.55 2.55
CA ASP A 573 -40.25 -8.36 1.90
C ASP A 573 -38.91 -8.28 2.65
N ALA A 574 -38.60 -7.12 3.26
CA ALA A 574 -37.42 -6.96 4.11
C ALA A 574 -37.44 -7.88 5.35
N VAL A 575 -38.61 -8.03 5.98
CA VAL A 575 -38.79 -8.96 7.12
C VAL A 575 -38.63 -10.41 6.65
N ASP A 576 -39.26 -10.78 5.53
CA ASP A 576 -39.17 -12.13 4.97
C ASP A 576 -37.72 -12.49 4.59
N ALA A 577 -36.99 -11.54 4.01
CA ALA A 577 -35.58 -11.66 3.71
C ALA A 577 -34.72 -11.86 4.97
N ALA A 578 -34.96 -11.07 6.03
CA ALA A 578 -34.22 -11.19 7.27
C ALA A 578 -34.49 -12.52 8.01
N VAL A 579 -35.71 -13.06 7.93
CA VAL A 579 -36.02 -14.40 8.44
C VAL A 579 -35.24 -15.48 7.69
N LYS A 580 -35.09 -15.32 6.37
CA LYS A 580 -34.33 -16.26 5.53
C LYS A 580 -32.82 -16.19 5.77
N ILE A 581 -32.27 -14.99 5.96
CA ILE A 581 -30.84 -14.75 6.19
C ILE A 581 -30.45 -15.07 7.64
N GLY A 582 -31.31 -14.71 8.60
CA GLY A 582 -31.05 -14.79 10.03
C GLY A 582 -30.51 -13.47 10.60
N TYR A 583 -31.05 -13.05 11.76
CA TYR A 583 -30.59 -11.86 12.48
C TYR A 583 -29.24 -12.11 13.21
N PRO A 584 -28.42 -11.07 13.43
CA PRO A 584 -28.61 -9.69 12.98
C PRO A 584 -28.39 -9.51 11.46
N VAL A 585 -29.08 -8.56 10.86
CA VAL A 585 -28.96 -8.20 9.44
C VAL A 585 -28.62 -6.72 9.27
N MET A 586 -27.89 -6.39 8.20
CA MET A 586 -27.62 -5.04 7.74
C MET A 586 -28.65 -4.66 6.66
N LEU A 587 -29.24 -3.48 6.78
CA LEU A 587 -30.04 -2.87 5.72
C LEU A 587 -29.21 -1.77 5.05
N ARG A 588 -29.13 -1.77 3.72
CA ARG A 588 -28.48 -0.69 2.93
C ARG A 588 -29.41 -0.19 1.82
N ALA A 589 -29.46 1.12 1.61
CA ALA A 589 -30.20 1.73 0.51
C ALA A 589 -29.43 1.65 -0.81
N ALA A 590 -30.13 1.40 -1.92
CA ALA A 590 -29.56 1.54 -3.27
C ALA A 590 -29.50 3.01 -3.72
N PHE A 591 -28.57 3.34 -4.63
CA PHE A 591 -28.35 4.70 -5.18
C PHE A 591 -28.16 5.81 -4.13
N ALA A 592 -27.59 5.45 -2.98
CA ALA A 592 -27.41 6.33 -1.84
C ALA A 592 -25.92 6.45 -1.46
N LEU A 593 -25.54 7.63 -0.97
CA LEU A 593 -24.16 7.94 -0.54
C LEU A 593 -24.06 7.96 0.99
N GLY A 594 -22.88 7.61 1.53
CA GLY A 594 -22.58 7.76 2.95
C GLY A 594 -23.45 6.88 3.87
N GLY A 595 -23.99 5.78 3.32
CA GLY A 595 -24.91 4.89 4.02
C GLY A 595 -26.22 5.54 4.47
N LEU A 596 -26.69 6.58 3.77
CA LEU A 596 -28.01 7.18 4.04
C LEU A 596 -29.11 6.09 4.01
N GLY A 597 -29.94 6.04 5.04
CA GLY A 597 -31.00 5.01 5.17
C GLY A 597 -30.51 3.60 5.55
N SER A 598 -29.22 3.41 5.83
CA SER A 598 -28.69 2.13 6.29
C SER A 598 -28.78 1.93 7.81
N GLY A 599 -28.70 0.68 8.26
CA GLY A 599 -28.57 0.35 9.68
C GLY A 599 -28.59 -1.15 9.96
N VAL A 600 -28.08 -1.54 11.13
CA VAL A 600 -28.14 -2.93 11.60
C VAL A 600 -29.42 -3.15 12.39
N ALA A 601 -30.14 -4.22 12.05
CA ALA A 601 -31.29 -4.71 12.80
C ALA A 601 -30.93 -6.02 13.50
N LYS A 602 -31.11 -6.07 14.82
CA LYS A 602 -30.91 -7.29 15.64
C LYS A 602 -32.17 -8.13 15.75
N ASP A 603 -33.33 -7.53 15.46
CA ASP A 603 -34.63 -8.16 15.48
C ASP A 603 -35.58 -7.50 14.47
N GLU A 604 -36.77 -8.07 14.33
CA GLU A 604 -37.81 -7.58 13.40
C GLU A 604 -38.28 -6.15 13.72
N LYS A 605 -38.32 -5.79 15.01
CA LYS A 605 -38.79 -4.46 15.42
C LYS A 605 -37.80 -3.39 14.96
N GLU A 606 -36.52 -3.60 15.18
CA GLU A 606 -35.47 -2.71 14.66
C GLU A 606 -35.49 -2.67 13.13
N LEU A 607 -35.67 -3.82 12.46
CA LEU A 607 -35.72 -3.89 11.00
C LEU A 607 -36.84 -3.04 10.41
N ARG A 608 -38.06 -3.14 10.96
CA ARG A 608 -39.21 -2.33 10.50
C ARG A 608 -38.93 -0.83 10.66
N ASN A 609 -38.40 -0.42 11.81
CA ASN A 609 -38.05 0.98 12.05
C ASN A 609 -36.98 1.52 11.09
N ILE A 610 -36.01 0.70 10.69
CA ILE A 610 -34.97 1.09 9.73
C ILE A 610 -35.55 1.15 8.32
N SER A 611 -36.20 0.07 7.88
CA SER A 611 -36.76 -0.05 6.52
C SER A 611 -37.84 0.99 6.22
N ASP A 612 -38.77 1.26 7.15
CA ASP A 612 -39.82 2.27 6.94
C ASP A 612 -39.24 3.67 6.73
N ARG A 613 -38.15 4.01 7.44
CA ARG A 613 -37.44 5.28 7.24
C ARG A 613 -36.66 5.29 5.92
N ALA A 614 -36.05 4.17 5.56
CA ALA A 614 -35.23 4.07 4.36
C ALA A 614 -36.09 4.13 3.07
N PHE A 615 -37.25 3.46 3.04
CA PHE A 615 -38.18 3.51 1.90
C PHE A 615 -38.83 4.88 1.65
N ALA A 616 -38.76 5.80 2.62
CA ALA A 616 -39.13 7.19 2.39
C ALA A 616 -38.14 7.93 1.47
N MET A 617 -36.94 7.37 1.26
CA MET A 617 -35.84 7.99 0.51
C MET A 617 -35.36 7.16 -0.68
N THR A 618 -35.59 5.84 -0.69
CA THR A 618 -35.19 4.93 -1.78
C THR A 618 -36.30 3.94 -2.13
N THR A 619 -36.27 3.40 -3.34
CA THR A 619 -37.22 2.38 -3.83
C THR A 619 -36.72 0.95 -3.66
N GLN A 620 -35.46 0.74 -3.23
CA GLN A 620 -34.83 -0.57 -3.06
C GLN A 620 -33.91 -0.57 -1.83
N LEU A 621 -34.03 -1.60 -0.99
CA LEU A 621 -33.09 -1.91 0.08
C LEU A 621 -32.44 -3.27 -0.15
N LEU A 622 -31.21 -3.42 0.32
CA LEU A 622 -30.53 -4.70 0.45
C LEU A 622 -30.55 -5.14 1.91
N VAL A 623 -31.15 -6.29 2.19
CA VAL A 623 -31.06 -6.95 3.50
C VAL A 623 -29.94 -7.98 3.41
N GLU A 624 -28.91 -7.84 4.24
CA GLU A 624 -27.67 -8.62 4.16
C GLU A 624 -27.29 -9.21 5.53
N GLN A 625 -26.60 -10.35 5.53
CA GLN A 625 -26.01 -10.92 6.74
C GLN A 625 -25.07 -9.90 7.41
N SER A 626 -25.23 -9.71 8.72
CA SER A 626 -24.32 -8.84 9.47
C SER A 626 -22.93 -9.45 9.59
N LEU A 627 -21.92 -8.77 9.04
CA LEU A 627 -20.50 -9.08 9.22
C LEU A 627 -19.82 -8.20 10.30
N LEU A 628 -20.59 -7.75 11.30
CA LEU A 628 -20.10 -6.89 12.39
C LEU A 628 -18.85 -7.48 13.06
N GLY A 629 -17.83 -6.64 13.22
CA GLY A 629 -16.57 -7.04 13.86
C GLY A 629 -15.54 -7.65 12.91
N TRP A 630 -15.86 -7.85 11.62
CA TRP A 630 -14.86 -8.18 10.60
C TRP A 630 -13.97 -6.97 10.30
N LYS A 631 -12.75 -7.22 9.83
CA LYS A 631 -11.84 -6.17 9.38
C LYS A 631 -12.42 -5.53 8.12
N GLU A 632 -12.45 -4.20 8.06
CA GLU A 632 -12.86 -3.48 6.86
C GLU A 632 -11.62 -2.93 6.15
N VAL A 633 -11.46 -3.30 4.89
CA VAL A 633 -10.27 -3.00 4.07
C VAL A 633 -10.72 -2.43 2.74
N GLU A 634 -10.05 -1.38 2.26
CA GLU A 634 -10.37 -0.72 0.99
C GLU A 634 -9.15 -0.70 0.06
N TYR A 635 -9.40 -0.78 -1.25
CA TYR A 635 -8.40 -0.61 -2.30
C TYR A 635 -8.84 0.43 -3.32
N GLU A 636 -7.90 1.30 -3.69
CA GLU A 636 -8.03 2.24 -4.80
C GLU A 636 -7.38 1.64 -6.04
N VAL A 637 -8.17 1.41 -7.07
CA VAL A 637 -7.77 0.69 -8.27
C VAL A 637 -7.83 1.61 -9.46
N VAL A 638 -6.81 1.54 -10.32
CA VAL A 638 -6.76 2.26 -11.59
C VAL A 638 -6.65 1.27 -12.73
N ARG A 639 -7.49 1.44 -13.75
CA ARG A 639 -7.48 0.62 -14.96
C ARG A 639 -7.54 1.48 -16.20
N ASP A 640 -6.66 1.24 -17.17
CA ASP A 640 -6.70 1.89 -18.47
C ASP A 640 -7.50 1.11 -19.53
N ALA A 641 -7.67 1.71 -20.70
CA ALA A 641 -8.37 1.06 -21.82
C ALA A 641 -7.66 -0.22 -22.29
N TYR A 642 -6.32 -0.26 -22.20
CA TYR A 642 -5.45 -1.37 -22.60
C TYR A 642 -5.44 -2.53 -21.58
N ASN A 643 -6.28 -2.45 -20.54
CA ASN A 643 -6.44 -3.47 -19.50
C ASN A 643 -5.27 -3.56 -18.51
N ASN A 644 -4.34 -2.61 -18.53
CA ASN A 644 -3.37 -2.43 -17.45
C ASN A 644 -4.15 -2.01 -16.21
N CYS A 645 -3.94 -2.69 -15.09
CA CYS A 645 -4.75 -2.53 -13.89
C CYS A 645 -3.85 -2.64 -12.66
N ILE A 646 -3.86 -1.63 -11.79
CA ILE A 646 -2.96 -1.48 -10.63
C ILE A 646 -3.75 -1.09 -9.39
N THR A 647 -3.25 -1.43 -8.20
CA THR A 647 -3.78 -0.91 -6.93
C THR A 647 -2.88 0.20 -6.38
N VAL A 648 -3.39 1.43 -6.33
CA VAL A 648 -2.62 2.63 -5.97
C VAL A 648 -2.52 2.83 -4.46
N CYS A 649 -3.55 2.43 -3.71
CA CYS A 649 -3.56 2.56 -2.26
C CYS A 649 -4.41 1.46 -1.65
N ASN A 650 -4.01 0.99 -0.47
CA ASN A 650 -4.84 0.15 0.39
C ASN A 650 -4.99 0.80 1.76
N MET A 651 -6.16 0.63 2.36
CA MET A 651 -6.54 1.25 3.62
C MET A 651 -7.15 0.21 4.55
N GLU A 652 -6.87 0.33 5.85
CA GLU A 652 -7.46 -0.50 6.89
C GLU A 652 -8.18 0.39 7.90
N ASN A 653 -9.43 0.03 8.20
CA ASN A 653 -10.19 0.71 9.23
C ASN A 653 -9.76 0.18 10.61
N LEU A 654 -9.37 1.09 11.49
CA LEU A 654 -9.14 0.76 12.91
C LEU A 654 -10.46 0.33 13.56
N ASP A 655 -11.52 1.07 13.23
CA ASP A 655 -12.89 0.73 13.59
C ASP A 655 -13.37 -0.44 12.71
N PRO A 656 -13.84 -1.57 13.27
CA PRO A 656 -14.28 -2.71 12.48
C PRO A 656 -15.60 -2.46 11.77
N LEU A 657 -15.96 -3.36 10.85
CA LEU A 657 -17.18 -3.25 10.05
C LEU A 657 -18.42 -3.04 10.93
N GLY A 658 -19.26 -2.09 10.50
CA GLY A 658 -20.43 -1.60 11.23
C GLY A 658 -20.42 -0.08 11.42
N ILE A 659 -19.25 0.53 11.26
CA ILE A 659 -19.05 1.97 11.21
C ILE A 659 -18.63 2.31 9.79
N HIS A 660 -19.33 3.24 9.15
CA HIS A 660 -19.04 3.62 7.76
C HIS A 660 -17.60 4.13 7.62
N THR A 661 -16.88 3.74 6.57
CA THR A 661 -15.50 4.18 6.25
C THR A 661 -15.25 5.68 6.46
N GLY A 662 -16.14 6.52 5.95
CA GLY A 662 -16.18 7.97 6.17
C GLY A 662 -16.26 8.44 7.64
N ASP A 663 -16.86 7.66 8.54
CA ASP A 663 -16.92 7.90 10.00
C ASP A 663 -15.94 7.02 10.80
N SER A 664 -15.14 6.18 10.15
CA SER A 664 -14.11 5.36 10.78
C SER A 664 -12.77 6.11 10.88
N ILE A 665 -11.97 5.73 11.89
CA ILE A 665 -10.52 5.98 11.87
C ILE A 665 -9.90 5.00 10.88
N VAL A 666 -9.09 5.52 9.95
CA VAL A 666 -8.51 4.73 8.84
C VAL A 666 -7.01 4.93 8.80
N VAL A 667 -6.25 3.87 8.51
CA VAL A 667 -4.80 3.94 8.29
C VAL A 667 -4.42 3.48 6.89
N ALA A 668 -3.34 4.05 6.35
CA ALA A 668 -2.74 3.65 5.08
C ALA A 668 -1.20 3.55 5.21
N PRO A 669 -0.57 2.45 4.76
CA PRO A 669 -1.20 1.22 4.27
C PRO A 669 -1.90 0.41 5.39
N SER A 670 -2.54 -0.72 5.07
CA SER A 670 -3.00 -1.70 6.07
C SER A 670 -1.84 -2.25 6.91
N GLN A 671 -2.09 -2.54 8.19
CA GLN A 671 -1.11 -2.95 9.20
C GLN A 671 -1.26 -4.40 9.67
N THR A 672 -2.46 -4.98 9.62
CA THR A 672 -2.71 -6.28 10.25
C THR A 672 -2.95 -7.42 9.25
N LEU A 673 -2.63 -7.18 7.98
CA LEU A 673 -2.76 -8.15 6.90
C LEU A 673 -1.41 -8.84 6.64
N SER A 674 -1.44 -10.18 6.56
CA SER A 674 -0.34 -10.96 6.01
C SER A 674 -0.18 -10.72 4.50
N ASN A 675 0.97 -11.09 3.92
CA ASN A 675 1.19 -11.03 2.47
C ASN A 675 0.12 -11.84 1.70
N ARG A 676 -0.32 -12.98 2.24
CA ARG A 676 -1.39 -13.78 1.65
C ARG A 676 -2.74 -13.05 1.62
N GLU A 677 -3.14 -12.43 2.72
CA GLU A 677 -4.40 -11.66 2.78
C GLU A 677 -4.34 -10.42 1.88
N TYR A 678 -3.23 -9.67 1.95
CA TYR A 678 -3.00 -8.48 1.14
C TYR A 678 -3.12 -8.80 -0.36
N HIS A 679 -2.33 -9.76 -0.85
CA HIS A 679 -2.31 -10.06 -2.28
C HIS A 679 -3.56 -10.82 -2.74
N MET A 680 -4.23 -11.58 -1.87
CA MET A 680 -5.56 -12.15 -2.17
C MET A 680 -6.58 -11.05 -2.44
N LEU A 681 -6.71 -10.06 -1.54
CA LEU A 681 -7.67 -8.96 -1.72
C LEU A 681 -7.28 -8.08 -2.92
N ARG A 682 -5.99 -7.81 -3.10
CA ARG A 682 -5.46 -7.09 -4.27
C ARG A 682 -5.81 -7.80 -5.59
N GLU A 683 -5.55 -9.11 -5.69
CA GLU A 683 -5.85 -9.90 -6.89
C GLU A 683 -7.36 -9.89 -7.19
N THR A 684 -8.19 -10.07 -6.17
CA THR A 684 -9.65 -9.94 -6.29
C THR A 684 -10.04 -8.55 -6.78
N ALA A 685 -9.42 -7.48 -6.28
CA ALA A 685 -9.70 -6.11 -6.73
C ALA A 685 -9.45 -5.96 -8.23
N LEU A 686 -8.28 -6.38 -8.71
CA LEU A 686 -7.95 -6.32 -10.13
C LEU A 686 -8.89 -7.17 -10.99
N LYS A 687 -9.21 -8.39 -10.54
CA LYS A 687 -10.12 -9.32 -11.22
C LYS A 687 -11.52 -8.71 -11.37
N VAL A 688 -12.06 -8.16 -10.29
CA VAL A 688 -13.40 -7.58 -10.26
C VAL A 688 -13.45 -6.30 -11.11
N VAL A 689 -12.50 -5.39 -10.94
CA VAL A 689 -12.45 -4.12 -11.71
C VAL A 689 -12.34 -4.37 -13.22
N ARG A 690 -11.53 -5.36 -13.63
CA ARG A 690 -11.46 -5.81 -15.03
C ARG A 690 -12.79 -6.38 -15.51
N HIS A 691 -13.44 -7.23 -14.70
CA HIS A 691 -14.71 -7.85 -15.05
C HIS A 691 -15.82 -6.82 -15.25
N PHE A 692 -15.88 -5.79 -14.39
CA PHE A 692 -16.84 -4.69 -14.50
C PHE A 692 -16.54 -3.71 -15.65
N GLY A 693 -15.37 -3.81 -16.30
CA GLY A 693 -15.01 -2.98 -17.44
C GLY A 693 -14.74 -1.52 -17.07
N ILE A 694 -14.28 -1.27 -15.85
CA ILE A 694 -13.97 0.08 -15.35
C ILE A 694 -12.78 0.66 -16.14
N VAL A 695 -12.86 1.94 -16.51
CA VAL A 695 -11.77 2.69 -17.16
C VAL A 695 -11.62 4.04 -16.46
N GLY A 696 -10.46 4.25 -15.85
CA GLY A 696 -10.21 5.34 -14.90
C GLY A 696 -9.90 4.78 -13.52
N GLU A 697 -10.56 5.30 -12.50
CA GLU A 697 -10.35 4.93 -11.09
C GLU A 697 -11.65 4.37 -10.48
N CYS A 698 -11.50 3.51 -9.48
CA CYS A 698 -12.56 3.13 -8.56
C CYS A 698 -12.03 2.71 -7.19
N ASN A 699 -12.92 2.78 -6.19
CA ASN A 699 -12.71 2.23 -4.85
C ASN A 699 -13.47 0.89 -4.70
N ILE A 700 -12.85 -0.11 -4.10
CA ILE A 700 -13.49 -1.39 -3.71
C ILE A 700 -13.29 -1.66 -2.23
N GLN A 701 -14.33 -2.16 -1.56
CA GLN A 701 -14.36 -2.40 -0.11
C GLN A 701 -14.60 -3.87 0.21
N TYR A 702 -13.92 -4.35 1.25
CA TYR A 702 -13.97 -5.73 1.72
C TYR A 702 -14.28 -5.80 3.20
N ALA A 703 -15.01 -6.84 3.58
CA ALA A 703 -14.98 -7.37 4.93
C ALA A 703 -14.11 -8.64 4.93
N LEU A 704 -13.03 -8.64 5.72
CA LEU A 704 -12.14 -9.78 5.92
C LEU A 704 -12.37 -10.37 7.31
N HIS A 705 -12.58 -11.69 7.38
CA HIS A 705 -12.74 -12.39 8.64
C HIS A 705 -11.44 -12.30 9.46
N PRO A 706 -11.50 -11.93 10.76
CA PRO A 706 -10.29 -11.65 11.53
C PRO A 706 -9.42 -12.89 11.81
N GLU A 707 -9.99 -14.09 11.67
CA GLU A 707 -9.34 -15.36 12.01
C GLU A 707 -9.25 -16.36 10.83
N SER A 708 -9.49 -15.90 9.59
CA SER A 708 -9.41 -16.77 8.41
C SER A 708 -9.20 -15.96 7.12
N LEU A 709 -9.03 -16.66 5.99
CA LEU A 709 -8.98 -16.05 4.66
C LEU A 709 -10.38 -15.81 4.06
N GLU A 710 -11.45 -15.99 4.84
CA GLU A 710 -12.80 -15.70 4.37
C GLU A 710 -12.99 -14.19 4.24
N TYR A 711 -13.51 -13.75 3.09
CA TYR A 711 -13.82 -12.36 2.84
C TYR A 711 -15.11 -12.24 2.03
N CYS A 712 -15.72 -11.06 2.09
CA CYS A 712 -16.83 -10.65 1.23
C CYS A 712 -16.50 -9.29 0.63
N ILE A 713 -16.88 -9.09 -0.63
CA ILE A 713 -16.92 -7.76 -1.26
C ILE A 713 -18.17 -7.05 -0.74
N ILE A 714 -18.00 -5.82 -0.28
CA ILE A 714 -19.09 -4.98 0.25
C ILE A 714 -19.66 -4.11 -0.86
N GLU A 715 -18.81 -3.36 -1.55
CA GLU A 715 -19.21 -2.49 -2.66
C GLU A 715 -18.04 -2.06 -3.54
N ILE A 716 -18.38 -1.50 -4.70
CA ILE A 716 -17.46 -0.80 -5.60
C ILE A 716 -18.06 0.56 -5.93
N ASN A 717 -17.25 1.60 -5.82
CA ASN A 717 -17.60 2.94 -6.26
C ASN A 717 -16.85 3.23 -7.56
N ALA A 718 -17.53 3.13 -8.71
CA ALA A 718 -16.95 3.36 -10.05
C ALA A 718 -16.80 4.86 -10.41
N ARG A 719 -16.35 5.64 -9.44
CA ARG A 719 -16.13 7.09 -9.50
C ARG A 719 -15.11 7.49 -8.44
N LEU A 720 -14.57 8.70 -8.60
CA LEU A 720 -13.80 9.30 -7.52
C LEU A 720 -14.66 9.43 -6.26
N SER A 721 -13.98 9.44 -5.12
CA SER A 721 -14.58 9.32 -3.81
C SER A 721 -13.74 10.06 -2.77
N ARG A 722 -14.22 10.07 -1.52
CA ARG A 722 -13.43 10.53 -0.38
C ARG A 722 -12.19 9.65 -0.18
N SER A 723 -12.33 8.35 -0.36
CA SER A 723 -11.24 7.37 -0.26
C SER A 723 -10.17 7.64 -1.33
N SER A 724 -10.56 7.98 -2.57
CA SER A 724 -9.60 8.31 -3.63
C SER A 724 -8.89 9.65 -3.41
N ALA A 725 -9.56 10.65 -2.86
CA ALA A 725 -8.93 11.90 -2.44
C ALA A 725 -7.93 11.67 -1.29
N LEU A 726 -8.31 10.90 -0.27
CA LEU A 726 -7.44 10.51 0.84
C LEU A 726 -6.21 9.75 0.32
N ALA A 727 -6.41 8.75 -0.53
CA ALA A 727 -5.33 7.96 -1.13
C ALA A 727 -4.39 8.82 -1.98
N SER A 728 -4.91 9.77 -2.76
CA SER A 728 -4.08 10.70 -3.52
C SER A 728 -3.16 11.52 -2.62
N LYS A 729 -3.66 11.94 -1.45
CA LYS A 729 -2.87 12.69 -0.46
C LYS A 729 -1.92 11.79 0.32
N ALA A 730 -2.31 10.56 0.63
CA ALA A 730 -1.50 9.61 1.37
C ALA A 730 -0.29 9.14 0.54
N THR A 731 -0.51 8.86 -0.74
CA THR A 731 0.51 8.29 -1.63
C THR A 731 1.32 9.35 -2.37
N GLY A 732 0.73 10.52 -2.65
CA GLY A 732 1.25 11.49 -3.60
C GLY A 732 0.91 11.17 -5.07
N TYR A 733 0.13 10.12 -5.32
CA TYR A 733 -0.33 9.72 -6.64
C TYR A 733 -1.61 10.47 -7.02
N PRO A 734 -1.65 11.26 -8.11
CA PRO A 734 -2.80 12.11 -8.42
C PRO A 734 -3.92 11.33 -9.15
N LEU A 735 -4.69 10.51 -8.42
CA LEU A 735 -5.70 9.59 -8.99
C LEU A 735 -6.66 10.28 -9.96
N ALA A 736 -7.23 11.43 -9.58
CA ALA A 736 -8.17 12.16 -10.43
C ALA A 736 -7.57 12.64 -11.76
N PHE A 737 -6.32 13.09 -11.73
CA PHE A 737 -5.60 13.54 -12.92
C PHE A 737 -5.32 12.36 -13.85
N VAL A 738 -4.80 11.25 -13.29
CA VAL A 738 -4.54 10.03 -14.05
C VAL A 738 -5.84 9.46 -14.64
N ALA A 739 -6.90 9.33 -13.84
CA ALA A 739 -8.19 8.85 -14.31
C ALA A 739 -8.76 9.67 -15.47
N ALA A 740 -8.59 11.00 -15.46
CA ALA A 740 -8.99 11.86 -16.57
C ALA A 740 -8.15 11.64 -17.84
N LYS A 741 -6.83 11.39 -17.73
CA LYS A 741 -5.98 11.01 -18.87
C LYS A 741 -6.37 9.65 -19.44
N LEU A 742 -6.65 8.66 -18.58
CA LEU A 742 -7.10 7.33 -19.01
C LEU A 742 -8.47 7.38 -19.68
N ALA A 743 -9.36 8.27 -19.25
CA ALA A 743 -10.65 8.50 -19.89
C ALA A 743 -10.54 9.03 -21.34
N LEU A 744 -9.38 9.57 -21.74
CA LEU A 744 -9.05 9.96 -23.11
C LEU A 744 -8.41 8.82 -23.94
N GLY A 745 -8.26 7.62 -23.37
CA GLY A 745 -7.68 6.46 -24.06
C GLY A 745 -6.15 6.36 -23.98
N MET A 746 -5.51 7.11 -23.09
CA MET A 746 -4.08 6.94 -22.79
C MET A 746 -3.81 5.68 -21.97
N ASP A 747 -2.60 5.17 -22.05
CA ASP A 747 -2.13 4.00 -21.30
C ASP A 747 -1.33 4.42 -20.04
N LEU A 748 -1.41 3.61 -18.98
CA LEU A 748 -0.65 3.85 -17.75
C LEU A 748 0.87 3.92 -17.98
N PRO A 749 1.50 3.01 -18.78
CA PRO A 749 2.94 3.04 -19.02
C PRO A 749 3.43 4.34 -19.67
N GLY A 750 2.65 4.92 -20.59
CA GLY A 750 2.96 6.16 -21.28
C GLY A 750 2.83 7.43 -20.44
N LEU A 751 2.08 7.38 -19.32
CA LEU A 751 1.93 8.52 -18.41
C LEU A 751 3.13 8.68 -17.50
N VAL A 752 3.58 9.92 -17.30
CA VAL A 752 4.71 10.25 -16.42
C VAL A 752 4.22 10.42 -14.97
N ASN A 753 4.95 9.84 -14.01
CA ASN A 753 4.74 10.12 -12.59
C ASN A 753 5.13 11.57 -12.28
N SER A 754 4.14 12.40 -11.95
CA SER A 754 4.34 13.82 -11.67
C SER A 754 5.26 14.12 -10.48
N THR A 755 5.44 13.17 -9.56
CA THR A 755 6.28 13.32 -8.37
C THR A 755 7.76 13.10 -8.66
N THR A 756 8.11 12.09 -9.45
CA THR A 756 9.52 11.76 -9.79
C THR A 756 9.99 12.39 -11.10
N GLN A 757 9.06 12.65 -12.04
CA GLN A 757 9.30 13.14 -13.40
C GLN A 757 10.25 12.25 -14.23
N MET A 758 10.49 11.02 -13.78
CA MET A 758 11.44 10.09 -14.37
C MET A 758 10.87 8.68 -14.52
N THR A 759 9.81 8.37 -13.80
CA THR A 759 9.15 7.06 -13.83
C THR A 759 7.79 7.15 -14.49
N SER A 760 7.23 6.00 -14.85
CA SER A 760 5.84 5.90 -15.32
C SER A 760 4.84 6.09 -14.18
N ALA A 761 3.59 6.42 -14.49
CA ALA A 761 2.44 6.33 -13.58
C ALA A 761 1.91 4.89 -13.43
N CYS A 762 2.42 3.93 -14.22
CA CYS A 762 2.14 2.51 -14.07
C CYS A 762 2.98 1.92 -12.94
N PHE A 763 2.60 2.12 -11.68
CA PHE A 763 3.25 1.50 -10.51
C PHE A 763 2.32 1.53 -9.31
N GLU A 764 2.62 0.71 -8.30
CA GLU A 764 1.95 0.75 -7.01
C GLU A 764 2.82 1.54 -6.00
N PRO A 765 2.34 2.65 -5.43
CA PRO A 765 3.11 3.43 -4.48
C PRO A 765 3.62 2.63 -3.28
N SER A 766 4.88 2.89 -2.91
CA SER A 766 5.46 2.38 -1.66
C SER A 766 5.62 3.53 -0.68
N LEU A 767 5.08 3.35 0.52
CA LEU A 767 5.09 4.34 1.60
C LEU A 767 6.13 3.93 2.64
N ASP A 768 7.09 4.80 2.96
CA ASP A 768 8.03 4.62 4.09
C ASP A 768 7.58 5.35 5.37
N TYR A 769 6.26 5.56 5.45
CA TYR A 769 5.50 6.20 6.52
C TYR A 769 4.11 5.56 6.63
N ILE A 770 3.38 5.92 7.69
CA ILE A 770 1.98 5.57 7.88
C ILE A 770 1.14 6.85 7.93
N VAL A 771 -0.04 6.77 7.35
CA VAL A 771 -1.06 7.81 7.36
C VAL A 771 -2.20 7.42 8.28
N THR A 772 -2.76 8.38 9.01
CA THR A 772 -3.97 8.18 9.81
C THR A 772 -5.00 9.26 9.48
N LYS A 773 -6.18 8.83 9.03
CA LYS A 773 -7.35 9.66 8.86
C LYS A 773 -8.27 9.53 10.07
N ILE A 774 -8.79 10.67 10.54
CA ILE A 774 -9.81 10.70 11.60
C ILE A 774 -10.96 11.61 11.16
N PRO A 775 -12.23 11.21 11.32
CA PRO A 775 -13.36 12.06 11.01
C PRO A 775 -13.47 13.24 11.99
N ARG A 776 -14.07 14.33 11.52
CA ARG A 776 -14.46 15.49 12.32
C ARG A 776 -15.97 15.48 12.49
N TRP A 777 -16.45 15.56 13.74
CA TRP A 777 -17.86 15.64 14.07
C TRP A 777 -18.23 16.95 14.77
N ASP A 778 -19.47 17.41 14.56
CA ASP A 778 -20.07 18.59 15.20
C ASP A 778 -21.40 18.27 15.92
N LEU A 779 -21.51 17.04 16.44
CA LEU A 779 -22.76 16.52 17.01
C LEU A 779 -23.27 17.30 18.23
N ASP A 780 -22.40 18.01 18.95
CA ASP A 780 -22.79 18.82 20.11
C ASP A 780 -23.76 19.97 19.78
N ARG A 781 -23.83 20.40 18.51
CA ARG A 781 -24.76 21.46 18.07
C ARG A 781 -26.18 20.95 17.89
N PHE A 782 -26.39 19.63 17.81
CA PHE A 782 -27.67 19.01 17.49
C PHE A 782 -28.22 18.23 18.68
N GLN A 783 -29.00 18.89 19.54
CA GLN A 783 -29.48 18.34 20.82
C GLN A 783 -30.29 17.04 20.69
N HIS A 784 -30.97 16.84 19.55
CA HIS A 784 -31.83 15.68 19.31
C HIS A 784 -31.17 14.60 18.42
N THR A 785 -29.90 14.77 18.06
CA THR A 785 -29.17 13.81 17.24
C THR A 785 -28.31 12.92 18.13
N SER A 786 -28.44 11.60 17.98
CA SER A 786 -27.59 10.65 18.72
C SER A 786 -26.11 10.85 18.37
N ARG A 787 -25.27 10.73 19.40
CA ARG A 787 -23.80 10.73 19.34
C ARG A 787 -23.21 9.40 18.85
N ASP A 788 -24.04 8.37 18.74
CA ASP A 788 -23.64 7.07 18.23
C ASP A 788 -23.28 7.19 16.75
N ILE A 789 -22.28 6.42 16.32
CA ILE A 789 -21.87 6.31 14.90
C ILE A 789 -22.10 4.88 14.44
N GLY A 790 -22.25 4.69 13.13
CA GLY A 790 -22.57 3.40 12.55
C GLY A 790 -22.46 3.45 11.03
N SER A 791 -23.27 2.67 10.32
CA SER A 791 -23.22 2.55 8.86
C SER A 791 -23.66 3.81 8.10
N SER A 792 -24.25 4.81 8.76
CA SER A 792 -24.68 6.07 8.16
C SER A 792 -23.79 7.21 8.66
N MET A 793 -23.11 7.90 7.75
CA MET A 793 -22.13 8.94 8.05
C MET A 793 -22.78 10.14 8.78
N LYS A 794 -22.06 10.67 9.77
CA LYS A 794 -22.43 11.91 10.49
C LYS A 794 -21.27 12.91 10.58
N SER A 795 -20.07 12.53 10.16
CA SER A 795 -18.92 13.43 10.10
C SER A 795 -19.13 14.57 9.10
N VAL A 796 -18.61 15.74 9.44
CA VAL A 796 -18.71 16.99 8.65
C VAL A 796 -17.40 17.35 7.96
N GLY A 797 -16.34 16.60 8.23
CA GLY A 797 -15.01 16.75 7.65
C GLY A 797 -14.09 15.65 8.14
N GLU A 798 -12.81 15.76 7.82
CA GLU A 798 -11.79 14.79 8.22
C GLU A 798 -10.41 15.44 8.26
N VAL A 799 -9.49 14.77 8.92
CA VAL A 799 -8.07 15.14 8.96
C VAL A 799 -7.22 13.98 8.52
N MET A 800 -6.04 14.27 8.00
CA MET A 800 -5.03 13.28 7.65
C MET A 800 -3.71 13.70 8.30
N ALA A 801 -3.08 12.80 9.05
CA ALA A 801 -1.74 13.00 9.58
C ALA A 801 -0.78 11.92 9.08
N ILE A 802 0.51 12.27 9.08
CA ILE A 802 1.60 11.40 8.64
C ILE A 802 2.62 11.27 9.78
N GLY A 803 3.03 10.04 10.03
CA GLY A 803 4.12 9.70 10.95
C GLY A 803 4.87 8.49 10.44
N ARG A 804 6.00 8.16 11.06
CA ARG A 804 6.69 6.91 10.76
C ARG A 804 6.59 5.87 11.89
N THR A 805 5.70 6.14 12.84
CA THR A 805 5.11 5.19 13.78
C THR A 805 3.59 5.43 13.79
N PHE A 806 2.81 4.39 14.08
CA PHE A 806 1.35 4.53 14.20
C PHE A 806 0.99 5.56 15.29
N GLU A 807 1.68 5.48 16.42
CA GLU A 807 1.53 6.38 17.56
C GLU A 807 1.72 7.85 17.17
N GLU A 808 2.78 8.14 16.41
CA GLU A 808 3.06 9.50 15.93
C GLU A 808 1.95 10.02 15.03
N SER A 809 1.53 9.20 14.06
CA SER A 809 0.49 9.54 13.10
C SER A 809 -0.87 9.77 13.78
N LEU A 810 -1.30 8.83 14.62
CA LEU A 810 -2.57 8.91 15.35
C LEU A 810 -2.64 10.14 16.26
N GLN A 811 -1.59 10.40 17.06
CA GLN A 811 -1.62 11.54 17.97
C GLN A 811 -1.63 12.88 17.24
N LYS A 812 -0.97 12.98 16.07
CA LYS A 812 -1.08 14.15 15.20
C LYS A 812 -2.50 14.30 14.66
N ALA A 813 -3.09 13.22 14.13
CA ALA A 813 -4.45 13.24 13.59
C ALA A 813 -5.46 13.66 14.66
N LEU A 814 -5.39 13.10 15.87
CA LEU A 814 -6.28 13.47 16.97
C LEU A 814 -6.23 14.97 17.27
N ARG A 815 -5.03 15.57 17.33
CA ARG A 815 -4.88 17.02 17.54
C ARG A 815 -5.45 17.86 16.40
N MET A 816 -5.36 17.37 15.15
CA MET A 816 -5.88 18.09 13.99
C MET A 816 -7.42 18.15 14.02
N THR A 817 -8.11 17.22 14.68
CA THR A 817 -9.59 17.22 14.73
C THR A 817 -10.16 18.44 15.46
N HIS A 818 -9.50 18.94 16.50
CA HIS A 818 -9.97 20.12 17.25
C HIS A 818 -8.87 20.70 18.15
N PRO A 819 -8.73 22.04 18.28
CA PRO A 819 -7.66 22.68 19.09
C PRO A 819 -7.63 22.32 20.58
N SER A 820 -8.73 21.77 21.11
CA SER A 820 -8.81 21.33 22.50
C SER A 820 -8.29 19.91 22.72
N VAL A 821 -8.05 19.14 21.66
CA VAL A 821 -7.57 17.75 21.75
C VAL A 821 -6.06 17.78 21.90
N LEU A 822 -5.53 17.13 22.94
CA LEU A 822 -4.08 17.08 23.20
C LEU A 822 -3.36 15.96 22.43
N GLY A 823 -4.10 14.93 22.05
CA GLY A 823 -3.62 13.65 21.54
C GLY A 823 -4.54 12.53 22.05
N PHE A 824 -4.02 11.30 22.11
CA PHE A 824 -4.71 10.18 22.75
C PHE A 824 -4.69 10.38 24.27
N SER A 825 -5.86 10.56 24.88
CA SER A 825 -5.97 10.85 26.32
C SER A 825 -7.35 10.49 26.85
N ALA A 826 -7.42 10.13 28.13
CA ALA A 826 -8.66 9.86 28.86
C ALA A 826 -9.44 11.14 29.24
N THR A 827 -8.93 12.34 28.92
CA THR A 827 -9.70 13.59 29.11
C THR A 827 -10.52 13.87 27.85
N LEU A 828 -11.80 14.21 28.01
CA LEU A 828 -12.62 14.62 26.87
C LEU A 828 -12.18 15.98 26.31
N PRO A 829 -12.44 16.24 25.01
CA PRO A 829 -12.19 17.54 24.39
C PRO A 829 -12.87 18.70 25.14
N ALA A 830 -12.30 19.90 25.01
CA ALA A 830 -12.77 21.15 25.62
C ALA A 830 -12.87 21.14 27.15
N GLY A 831 -12.18 20.22 27.83
CA GLY A 831 -12.21 20.12 29.30
C GLY A 831 -13.55 19.65 29.84
N LYS A 832 -14.36 18.98 29.01
CA LYS A 832 -15.64 18.41 29.44
C LYS A 832 -15.41 17.24 30.39
N ASP A 833 -16.28 17.13 31.38
CA ASP A 833 -16.36 15.94 32.22
C ASP A 833 -17.17 14.85 31.53
N TYR A 834 -16.87 13.60 31.88
CA TYR A 834 -17.77 12.50 31.56
C TYR A 834 -19.08 12.67 32.36
N PRO A 835 -20.24 12.27 31.80
CA PRO A 835 -21.49 12.25 32.54
C PRO A 835 -21.38 11.46 33.86
N GLU A 836 -22.13 11.84 34.90
CA GLU A 836 -22.10 11.15 36.21
C GLU A 836 -22.40 9.65 36.08
N ASN A 837 -23.32 9.27 35.20
CA ASN A 837 -23.72 7.87 34.94
C ASN A 837 -22.96 7.25 33.75
N PHE A 838 -21.72 7.69 33.48
CA PHE A 838 -20.94 7.18 32.34
C PHE A 838 -20.50 5.73 32.54
N ASN A 839 -20.97 4.82 31.68
CA ASN A 839 -20.57 3.42 31.64
C ASN A 839 -19.50 3.21 30.55
N ILE A 840 -18.32 2.72 30.94
CA ILE A 840 -17.20 2.46 30.01
C ILE A 840 -17.58 1.37 28.99
N ASP A 841 -18.11 0.23 29.45
CA ASP A 841 -18.43 -0.92 28.59
C ASP A 841 -19.44 -0.57 27.50
N ASP A 842 -20.50 0.17 27.86
CA ASP A 842 -21.52 0.59 26.90
C ASP A 842 -20.94 1.52 25.84
N ASN A 843 -20.08 2.47 26.23
CA ASN A 843 -19.43 3.43 25.34
C ASN A 843 -18.26 2.83 24.54
N LEU A 844 -17.77 1.65 24.92
CA LEU A 844 -16.86 0.84 24.10
C LEU A 844 -17.63 -0.03 23.10
N ARG A 845 -18.73 -0.64 23.54
CA ARG A 845 -19.55 -1.56 22.74
C ARG A 845 -20.36 -0.85 21.65
N VAL A 846 -20.96 0.28 21.97
CA VAL A 846 -21.74 1.10 21.02
C VAL A 846 -20.83 2.19 20.48
N PRO A 847 -20.45 2.16 19.18
CA PRO A 847 -19.58 3.17 18.61
C PRO A 847 -20.18 4.57 18.73
N ASN A 848 -19.35 5.55 19.11
CA ASN A 848 -19.75 6.94 19.29
C ASN A 848 -18.56 7.88 19.06
N ASN A 849 -18.82 9.17 18.92
CA ASN A 849 -17.80 10.18 18.61
C ASN A 849 -16.74 10.43 19.70
N ILE A 850 -16.87 9.82 20.90
CA ILE A 850 -15.87 9.92 21.98
C ILE A 850 -15.16 8.59 22.29
N ARG A 851 -15.43 7.53 21.51
CA ARG A 851 -14.98 6.16 21.76
C ARG A 851 -13.46 6.05 21.95
N ILE A 852 -12.67 6.78 21.16
CA ILE A 852 -11.21 6.78 21.28
C ILE A 852 -10.72 7.28 22.66
N HIS A 853 -11.40 8.26 23.25
CA HIS A 853 -11.10 8.74 24.61
C HIS A 853 -11.58 7.75 25.67
N THR A 854 -12.70 7.08 25.43
CA THR A 854 -13.20 5.99 26.28
C THR A 854 -12.20 4.83 26.33
N ILE A 855 -11.54 4.48 25.23
CA ILE A 855 -10.47 3.46 25.21
C ILE A 855 -9.31 3.88 26.12
N ALA A 856 -8.84 5.13 26.03
CA ALA A 856 -7.81 5.64 26.94
C ALA A 856 -8.25 5.57 28.41
N LYS A 857 -9.50 5.95 28.70
CA LYS A 857 -10.09 5.86 30.04
C LYS A 857 -10.15 4.42 30.55
N ALA A 858 -10.51 3.46 29.69
CA ALA A 858 -10.57 2.04 30.03
C ALA A 858 -9.18 1.48 30.40
N PHE A 859 -8.15 1.80 29.63
CA PHE A 859 -6.77 1.39 29.98
C PHE A 859 -6.32 1.98 31.32
N HIS A 860 -6.61 3.26 31.59
CA HIS A 860 -6.31 3.88 32.90
C HIS A 860 -7.15 3.30 34.05
N ALA A 861 -8.31 2.71 33.74
CA ALA A 861 -9.15 1.98 34.70
C ALA A 861 -8.74 0.51 34.88
N GLY A 862 -7.68 0.05 34.21
CA GLY A 862 -7.11 -1.29 34.37
C GLY A 862 -7.60 -2.35 33.37
N TYR A 863 -8.36 -1.98 32.35
CA TYR A 863 -8.80 -2.91 31.31
C TYR A 863 -7.60 -3.47 30.52
N THR A 864 -7.67 -4.75 30.17
CA THR A 864 -6.69 -5.38 29.29
C THR A 864 -6.97 -5.09 27.81
N VAL A 865 -6.06 -5.47 26.92
CA VAL A 865 -6.28 -5.38 25.47
C VAL A 865 -7.45 -6.29 25.08
N ASP A 866 -7.46 -7.53 25.57
CA ASP A 866 -8.51 -8.52 25.33
C ASP A 866 -9.90 -8.03 25.78
N ASP A 867 -9.98 -7.35 26.93
CA ASP A 867 -11.25 -6.80 27.43
C ASP A 867 -11.82 -5.77 26.45
N ILE A 868 -10.97 -4.86 25.95
CA ILE A 868 -11.37 -3.85 24.98
C ILE A 868 -11.66 -4.48 23.61
N TYR A 869 -10.87 -5.46 23.16
CA TYR A 869 -11.11 -6.19 21.91
C TYR A 869 -12.48 -6.88 21.92
N LYS A 870 -12.84 -7.58 23.01
CA LYS A 870 -14.16 -8.24 23.13
C LYS A 870 -15.33 -7.27 22.99
N LEU A 871 -15.18 -6.03 23.48
CA LEU A 871 -16.22 -5.01 23.42
C LEU A 871 -16.22 -4.25 22.10
N THR A 872 -15.05 -3.99 21.53
CA THR A 872 -14.92 -3.05 20.41
C THR A 872 -14.73 -3.71 19.06
N LYS A 873 -14.15 -4.92 19.05
CA LYS A 873 -13.63 -5.65 17.88
C LYS A 873 -12.54 -4.90 17.10
N ILE A 874 -11.94 -3.85 17.68
CA ILE A 874 -10.74 -3.20 17.15
C ILE A 874 -9.56 -4.17 17.30
N ASP A 875 -8.83 -4.44 16.22
CA ASP A 875 -7.73 -5.39 16.22
C ASP A 875 -6.72 -5.11 17.36
N GLU A 876 -6.27 -6.19 18.01
CA GLU A 876 -5.44 -6.10 19.21
C GLU A 876 -4.12 -5.39 18.95
N TRP A 877 -3.61 -5.41 17.70
CA TRP A 877 -2.41 -4.66 17.34
C TRP A 877 -2.58 -3.16 17.58
N PHE A 878 -3.69 -2.56 17.13
CA PHE A 878 -3.99 -1.15 17.38
C PHE A 878 -4.13 -0.90 18.90
N LEU A 879 -4.83 -1.79 19.61
CA LEU A 879 -5.05 -1.66 21.05
C LEU A 879 -3.73 -1.75 21.85
N HIS A 880 -2.78 -2.60 21.44
CA HIS A 880 -1.44 -2.65 22.02
C HIS A 880 -0.69 -1.33 21.83
N LYS A 881 -0.78 -0.72 20.64
CA LYS A 881 -0.18 0.59 20.37
C LYS A 881 -0.82 1.71 21.21
N LEU A 882 -2.15 1.71 21.36
CA LEU A 882 -2.88 2.64 22.22
C LEU A 882 -2.51 2.46 23.71
N LYS A 883 -2.39 1.22 24.18
CA LYS A 883 -1.92 0.92 25.54
C LYS A 883 -0.49 1.43 25.76
N GLY A 884 0.38 1.32 24.75
CA GLY A 884 1.72 1.89 24.75
C GLY A 884 1.73 3.40 24.98
N LEU A 885 0.79 4.14 24.39
CA LEU A 885 0.64 5.58 24.65
C LEU A 885 0.27 5.88 26.11
N CYS A 886 -0.63 5.11 26.72
CA CYS A 886 -0.94 5.23 28.15
C CYS A 886 0.27 4.92 29.04
N ALA A 887 1.12 3.98 28.64
CA ALA A 887 2.37 3.68 29.35
C ALA A 887 3.36 4.85 29.27
N VAL A 888 3.49 5.52 28.11
CA VAL A 888 4.30 6.74 27.97
C VAL A 888 3.74 7.88 28.84
N GLU A 889 2.42 8.10 28.88
CA GLU A 889 1.80 9.07 29.80
C GLU A 889 2.16 8.76 31.27
N THR A 890 2.08 7.50 31.66
CA THR A 890 2.41 7.06 33.02
C THR A 890 3.89 7.30 33.34
N LEU A 891 4.78 7.00 32.40
CA LEU A 891 6.20 7.23 32.57
C LEU A 891 6.54 8.72 32.67
N LEU A 892 5.89 9.58 31.88
CA LEU A 892 6.06 11.02 31.98
C LEU A 892 5.69 11.50 33.39
N LYS A 893 4.61 10.98 33.99
CA LYS A 893 4.20 11.35 35.36
C LYS A 893 5.17 10.84 36.45
N THR A 894 5.81 9.69 36.25
CA THR A 894 6.63 9.04 37.29
C THR A 894 8.12 9.34 37.19
N THR A 895 8.62 9.79 36.04
CA THR A 895 10.05 10.09 35.85
C THR A 895 10.41 11.49 36.35
N SER A 896 11.53 11.60 37.09
CA SER A 896 12.09 12.89 37.51
C SER A 896 12.43 13.77 36.30
N ARG A 897 12.19 15.07 36.45
CA ARG A 897 12.33 16.09 35.40
C ARG A 897 13.80 16.31 34.96
N ASP A 898 14.77 16.05 35.83
CA ASP A 898 16.17 16.41 35.61
C ASP A 898 16.97 15.40 34.75
N ASP A 899 16.46 14.19 34.52
CA ASP A 899 17.12 13.10 33.77
C ASP A 899 16.20 12.51 32.67
N ASN A 900 15.58 13.35 31.86
CA ASN A 900 14.43 12.94 31.03
C ASN A 900 14.67 12.93 29.51
N GLU A 901 15.89 13.16 28.98
CA GLU A 901 16.12 13.24 27.53
C GLU A 901 15.55 12.03 26.78
N ALA A 902 15.86 10.83 27.25
CA ALA A 902 15.37 9.56 26.71
C ALA A 902 13.83 9.47 26.68
N VAL A 903 13.18 9.87 27.78
CA VAL A 903 11.72 9.83 27.91
C VAL A 903 11.07 10.90 27.05
N LEU A 904 11.65 12.10 27.02
CA LEU A 904 11.20 13.20 26.19
C LEU A 904 11.31 12.85 24.71
N ARG A 905 12.46 12.32 24.27
CA ARG A 905 12.68 11.84 22.90
C ARG A 905 11.64 10.81 22.51
N MET A 906 11.43 9.78 23.33
CA MET A 906 10.42 8.78 23.06
C MET A 906 9.01 9.37 22.99
N ALA A 907 8.65 10.28 23.90
CA ALA A 907 7.36 10.95 23.87
C ALA A 907 7.17 11.69 22.54
N LYS A 908 8.22 12.34 22.02
CA LYS A 908 8.17 13.01 20.71
C LYS A 908 8.05 12.01 19.55
N GLU A 909 8.83 10.93 19.56
CA GLU A 909 8.80 9.85 18.55
C GLU A 909 7.48 9.07 18.52
N THR A 910 6.73 9.09 19.63
CA THR A 910 5.36 8.53 19.73
C THR A 910 4.27 9.59 19.55
N GLY A 911 4.62 10.82 19.18
CA GLY A 911 3.67 11.86 18.78
C GLY A 911 3.13 12.76 19.89
N PHE A 912 3.63 12.71 21.12
CA PHE A 912 3.18 13.62 22.18
C PHE A 912 3.53 15.07 21.85
N SER A 913 2.56 15.98 21.98
CA SER A 913 2.79 17.42 21.81
C SER A 913 3.51 18.01 23.03
N ASP A 914 4.18 19.15 22.82
CA ASP A 914 4.82 19.88 23.93
C ASP A 914 3.75 20.27 24.98
N ARG A 915 2.53 20.64 24.53
CA ARG A 915 1.36 20.90 25.38
C ARG A 915 0.89 19.69 26.20
N HIS A 916 0.90 18.49 25.61
CA HIS A 916 0.50 17.28 26.33
C HIS A 916 1.51 16.95 27.44
N ILE A 917 2.81 17.00 27.12
CA ILE A 917 3.89 16.78 28.09
C ILE A 917 3.85 17.84 29.20
N ALA A 918 3.61 19.10 28.85
CA ALA A 918 3.49 20.22 29.77
C ALA A 918 2.40 19.95 30.84
N LYS A 919 1.25 19.41 30.43
CA LYS A 919 0.17 19.02 31.36
C LYS A 919 0.59 17.90 32.32
N MET A 920 1.43 16.96 31.88
CA MET A 920 1.91 15.85 32.72
C MET A 920 2.99 16.29 33.71
N TRP A 921 3.80 17.28 33.35
CA TRP A 921 4.88 17.80 34.20
C TRP A 921 4.53 19.06 34.97
N ASP A 922 3.31 19.59 34.84
CA ASP A 922 2.90 20.85 35.45
C ASP A 922 3.87 22.00 35.09
N LEU A 923 4.11 22.15 33.79
CA LEU A 923 4.96 23.18 33.18
C LEU A 923 4.19 23.92 32.09
N SER A 924 4.75 25.03 31.58
CA SER A 924 4.22 25.65 30.38
C SER A 924 4.68 24.90 29.11
N GLU A 925 3.89 24.97 28.04
CA GLU A 925 4.28 24.43 26.73
C GLU A 925 5.63 24.99 26.24
N MET A 926 5.89 26.27 26.53
CA MET A 926 7.13 26.93 26.15
C MET A 926 8.34 26.41 26.91
N ASP A 927 8.19 25.97 28.15
CA ASP A 927 9.28 25.37 28.92
C ASP A 927 9.66 24.01 28.36
N ILE A 928 8.67 23.18 28.00
CA ILE A 928 8.91 21.91 27.30
C ILE A 928 9.62 22.15 25.98
N ARG A 929 9.15 23.13 25.20
CA ARG A 929 9.78 23.50 23.92
C ARG A 929 11.24 23.91 24.12
N LYS A 930 11.55 24.77 25.09
CA LYS A 930 12.94 25.19 25.38
C LYS A 930 13.82 24.01 25.78
N MET A 931 13.33 23.16 26.69
CA MET A 931 14.03 21.97 27.17
C MET A 931 14.36 21.01 26.01
N ARG A 932 13.34 20.67 25.21
CA ARG A 932 13.47 19.86 23.99
C ARG A 932 14.52 20.42 23.02
N HIS A 933 14.49 21.72 22.78
CA HIS A 933 15.44 22.39 21.88
C HIS A 933 16.86 22.40 22.42
N HIS A 934 17.05 22.58 23.73
CA HIS A 934 18.35 22.52 24.39
C HIS A 934 18.99 21.13 24.27
N LEU A 935 18.16 20.08 24.35
CA LEU A 935 18.56 18.68 24.18
C LEU A 935 18.71 18.24 22.71
N GLY A 936 18.55 19.16 21.75
CA GLY A 936 18.64 18.82 20.32
C GLY A 936 17.51 17.93 19.79
N ILE A 937 16.42 17.73 20.55
CA ILE A 937 15.29 16.90 20.13
C ILE A 937 14.39 17.73 19.19
N ARG A 938 14.57 17.55 17.87
CA ARG A 938 13.81 18.28 16.84
C ARG A 938 13.26 17.29 15.81
N PRO A 939 12.12 17.60 15.18
CA PRO A 939 11.64 16.79 14.08
C PRO A 939 12.47 17.06 12.82
N TRP A 940 12.45 16.09 11.92
CA TRP A 940 13.03 16.12 10.59
C TRP A 940 11.95 16.33 9.55
N VAL A 941 12.32 16.86 8.39
CA VAL A 941 11.41 17.12 7.27
C VAL A 941 11.65 16.04 6.24
N LYS A 942 10.60 15.31 5.86
CA LYS A 942 10.67 14.19 4.92
C LYS A 942 9.73 14.43 3.74
N GLN A 943 10.11 13.94 2.58
CA GLN A 943 9.33 14.00 1.34
C GLN A 943 8.37 12.81 1.22
N ILE A 944 7.24 13.06 0.59
CA ILE A 944 6.33 12.06 0.01
C ILE A 944 6.73 11.94 -1.46
N ASP A 945 7.41 10.84 -1.80
CA ASP A 945 8.00 10.64 -3.14
C ASP A 945 7.33 9.53 -3.96
N THR A 946 6.24 8.93 -3.44
CA THR A 946 5.50 7.80 -4.01
C THR A 946 6.24 6.44 -4.04
N MET A 947 7.55 6.39 -3.78
CA MET A 947 8.40 5.23 -4.06
C MET A 947 9.39 4.91 -2.93
N ALA A 948 9.09 5.29 -1.69
CA ALA A 948 9.92 5.02 -0.51
C ALA A 948 11.42 5.33 -0.72
N ALA A 949 11.71 6.47 -1.37
CA ALA A 949 13.04 6.95 -1.77
C ALA A 949 13.79 6.14 -2.83
N GLU A 950 13.19 5.13 -3.48
CA GLU A 950 13.78 4.39 -4.61
C GLU A 950 14.18 5.35 -5.74
N TYR A 951 13.32 6.33 -6.04
CA TYR A 951 13.60 7.43 -6.95
C TYR A 951 13.49 8.78 -6.22
N PRO A 952 14.31 9.78 -6.56
CA PRO A 952 14.23 11.11 -5.94
C PRO A 952 12.97 11.86 -6.40
N ALA A 953 12.25 12.47 -5.45
CA ALA A 953 11.16 13.38 -5.77
C ALA A 953 11.66 14.70 -6.37
N ARG A 954 10.87 15.25 -7.31
CA ARG A 954 11.03 16.60 -7.88
C ARG A 954 10.05 17.60 -7.28
N THR A 955 9.17 17.15 -6.40
CA THR A 955 8.19 17.97 -5.69
C THR A 955 8.55 18.08 -4.21
N ASN A 956 8.07 19.15 -3.57
CA ASN A 956 8.20 19.36 -2.13
C ASN A 956 6.85 19.11 -1.44
N TYR A 957 6.35 17.88 -1.53
CA TYR A 957 5.24 17.43 -0.71
C TYR A 957 5.80 16.82 0.58
N LEU A 958 5.60 17.50 1.71
CA LEU A 958 6.41 17.31 2.91
C LEU A 958 5.57 16.95 4.13
N TYR A 959 6.17 16.18 5.03
CA TYR A 959 5.72 16.01 6.41
C TYR A 959 6.91 16.14 7.37
N TYR A 960 6.62 16.27 8.66
CA TYR A 960 7.65 16.27 9.70
C TYR A 960 7.53 15.02 10.57
N THR A 961 8.65 14.47 11.02
CA THR A 961 8.70 13.32 11.93
C THR A 961 9.86 13.39 12.91
N TYR A 962 9.68 12.90 14.14
CA TYR A 962 10.81 12.70 15.05
C TYR A 962 11.62 11.43 14.76
N ASN A 963 11.07 10.51 13.95
CA ASN A 963 11.68 9.25 13.58
C ASN A 963 12.55 9.42 12.32
N GLY A 964 13.71 10.05 12.48
CA GLY A 964 14.66 10.25 11.39
C GLY A 964 16.00 10.81 11.87
N LEU A 965 16.96 10.95 10.95
CA LEU A 965 18.30 11.47 11.22
C LEU A 965 18.74 12.60 10.26
N GLU A 966 17.94 12.89 9.23
CA GLU A 966 18.22 13.96 8.26
C GLU A 966 16.95 14.58 7.68
N HIS A 967 17.09 15.79 7.13
CA HIS A 967 16.07 16.43 6.30
C HIS A 967 16.22 15.99 4.84
N ASP A 968 15.11 15.87 4.12
CA ASP A 968 15.12 15.57 2.68
C ASP A 968 15.28 16.81 1.79
N VAL A 969 15.13 18.01 2.37
CA VAL A 969 15.20 19.28 1.66
C VAL A 969 16.16 20.24 2.37
N ASP A 970 16.71 21.18 1.60
CA ASP A 970 17.41 22.35 2.13
C ASP A 970 16.40 23.46 2.51
N PHE A 971 16.83 24.46 3.30
CA PHE A 971 15.97 25.50 3.87
C PHE A 971 16.29 26.92 3.38
N ASP A 972 16.73 27.04 2.12
CA ASP A 972 17.26 28.30 1.56
C ASP A 972 16.19 29.18 0.87
N SER A 973 14.99 28.65 0.61
CA SER A 973 13.97 29.35 -0.18
C SER A 973 13.34 30.57 0.50
N HIS A 974 13.39 30.65 1.84
CA HIS A 974 12.80 31.73 2.66
C HIS A 974 11.38 32.18 2.22
N GLY A 975 10.51 31.22 1.87
CA GLY A 975 9.18 31.49 1.31
C GLY A 975 8.18 32.12 2.28
N VAL A 976 7.05 32.56 1.74
CA VAL A 976 5.89 33.05 2.50
C VAL A 976 5.04 31.87 2.95
N MET A 977 4.68 31.84 4.24
CA MET A 977 3.81 30.79 4.79
C MET A 977 2.34 31.22 4.69
N VAL A 978 1.53 30.41 4.02
CA VAL A 978 0.06 30.53 4.01
C VAL A 978 -0.51 29.40 4.87
N LEU A 979 -1.35 29.74 5.85
CA LEU A 979 -2.00 28.76 6.73
C LEU A 979 -3.38 28.40 6.17
N GLY A 980 -3.64 27.11 5.97
CA GLY A 980 -4.95 26.60 5.55
C GLY A 980 -5.99 26.57 6.68
N CYS A 981 -7.19 26.09 6.37
CA CYS A 981 -8.36 26.13 7.27
C CYS A 981 -8.43 24.98 8.31
N GLY A 982 -7.65 23.92 8.16
CA GLY A 982 -7.83 22.68 8.93
C GLY A 982 -9.05 21.87 8.45
N PRO A 983 -9.61 20.95 9.27
CA PRO A 983 -10.76 20.16 8.84
C PRO A 983 -12.00 21.02 8.65
N TYR A 984 -12.75 20.74 7.58
CA TYR A 984 -14.09 21.31 7.43
C TYR A 984 -14.99 20.92 8.60
N HIS A 985 -15.79 21.89 9.02
CA HIS A 985 -16.79 21.76 10.06
C HIS A 985 -17.85 22.85 9.92
N ILE A 986 -18.92 22.80 10.70
CA ILE A 986 -20.03 23.74 10.54
C ILE A 986 -19.57 25.15 10.90
N GLY A 987 -19.56 26.03 9.89
CA GLY A 987 -19.08 27.41 9.97
C GLY A 987 -17.66 27.63 9.43
N SER A 988 -16.98 26.58 8.94
CA SER A 988 -15.69 26.67 8.26
C SER A 988 -15.59 25.59 7.18
N SER A 989 -15.83 25.96 5.92
CA SER A 989 -15.84 25.03 4.79
C SER A 989 -14.94 25.51 3.63
N VAL A 990 -15.23 25.07 2.41
CA VAL A 990 -14.42 25.25 1.19
C VAL A 990 -14.14 26.71 0.84
N GLU A 991 -14.96 27.65 1.30
CA GLU A 991 -14.73 29.09 1.13
C GLU A 991 -13.37 29.55 1.66
N PHE A 992 -12.85 28.90 2.72
CA PHE A 992 -11.53 29.21 3.26
C PHE A 992 -10.40 28.55 2.49
N ASP A 993 -10.66 27.42 1.81
CA ASP A 993 -9.71 26.83 0.87
C ASP A 993 -9.58 27.71 -0.39
N TRP A 994 -10.70 28.24 -0.89
CA TRP A 994 -10.70 29.25 -1.95
C TRP A 994 -9.86 30.48 -1.60
N CYS A 995 -9.99 30.98 -0.36
CA CYS A 995 -9.18 32.10 0.12
C CYS A 995 -7.68 31.76 0.12
N ALA A 996 -7.32 30.56 0.62
CA ALA A 996 -5.93 30.12 0.70
C ALA A 996 -5.29 29.90 -0.68
N VAL A 997 -6.04 29.34 -1.64
CA VAL A 997 -5.59 29.14 -3.03
C VAL A 997 -5.42 30.47 -3.77
N SER A 998 -6.19 31.49 -3.41
CA SER A 998 -6.12 32.83 -4.02
C SER A 998 -4.98 33.71 -3.49
N CYS A 999 -4.36 33.32 -2.37
CA CYS A 999 -3.20 34.01 -1.79
C CYS A 999 -1.92 33.66 -2.57
#